data_AF-A0A3R8S9U5-F1
#
_entry.id   AF-A0A3R8S9U5-F1
#
_cell.length_a   1.000
_cell.length_b   1.000
_cell.length_c   1.000
_cell.angle_alpha   90.00
_cell.angle_beta   90.00
_cell.angle_gamma   90.00
#
_symmetry.space_group_name_H-M   'P 1'
#
loop_
_entity.id
_entity.type
_entity.pdbx_description
1 polymer ?
#
loop_
_entity_poly.entity_id
_entity_poly.type
_entity_poly.pdbx_seq_one_letter_code
_entity_poly.pdbx_strand_id
1 'polypeptide(L)'
;MIKSSIYKGIFTSLLASTLAACGGGSSDNNTDSALPTPTNNPPVIASLAPVTAMERDNITVVASANDEDGSIATFLWEQTAGTTVELAKNNSETLEFRAPDIDETTTLTFKLTATDDKGSTSSQELTVNLSAYAPLSSLTISDAALAQCLSDTHQDVGISVVDCTDYPIATLAGLSGISGLSTVSIKNAELNNLEELAEISTLTTLKLDNAFAAPQHSSNNDAHLEQISKLNTLESLSIVEAQGSDNYSKRLDFSLLDLSGFAQLHTLEIDNDSNQYETIQLSQLPSDKLTRLALNTLNIDDKNTLKRFSNLQSLSLTYMYDLSSLSFLNSIPNLTALTLNNIEAADSTAIEAKTNLTTLELNRTQIEDFSFLEKFSELEKLDLRTYSDNVKFDIADISGNAKLTSLSLDNLTVDNAGKLSTFTELQSLSLESLNLSSLRFLQMMPKLTSLKLNQLHSVNDLGWLSFTTNLTELYIRGLDSDTDFSALSELENIRNLTVYNDYSSFALDMLSKMQALETLNLEVSLFEASNEATLPNLKTLSVKSNRYSNMVNLANFPALESAELLKEYHYSNKTKITTLDALGVNTSLKSLKVGGFTELEDITQVSQFENLETLFIDYAQAADISEIASLTKLKSLKLKNFSTFFRADMLASLHTLERLEIKSSAIYCDDQELLKSLGGVTTSMYNSNCIMKPVDLSLITDEAFKQCIEKRGYQDAIRNTSLSCDGSAIESLNGITQFEAINSLTLSGSVNSALLRDPSLAQLHTLKSLDIYRLTGELTAKATLPQSLTSFELNTNRQTVYDFALFGLPTTLIYLDLDSTKLTNYGSLKDYAELTRLELNYTNVSDLSPLFKLTNLNYLSLYGNPNIDCAQVSTLKESLPNIWNISSSCN
;
A
#
# COMPACT_ATOMS: atom_id res chain seq x y z
N MET A 1 -24.13 5.46 13.88
CA MET A 1 -25.13 6.57 13.95
C MET A 1 -25.07 7.39 12.66
N ILE A 2 -25.91 7.06 11.67
CA ILE A 2 -26.04 7.83 10.42
C ILE A 2 -27.55 8.01 10.19
N LYS A 3 -28.00 9.27 10.25
CA LYS A 3 -29.38 9.67 9.96
C LYS A 3 -29.56 9.76 8.45
N SER A 4 -30.36 8.86 7.88
CA SER A 4 -30.95 9.02 6.56
C SER A 4 -32.26 9.81 6.69
N SER A 5 -32.30 10.98 6.07
CA SER A 5 -33.47 11.83 5.93
C SER A 5 -33.88 11.83 4.46
N ILE A 6 -35.01 11.19 4.14
CA ILE A 6 -35.63 11.22 2.81
C ILE A 6 -37.09 11.67 2.94
N TYR A 7 -37.34 12.85 2.35
CA TYR A 7 -38.54 13.37 1.69
C TYR A 7 -39.95 13.04 2.23
N LYS A 8 -40.61 14.06 2.78
CA LYS A 8 -42.08 14.17 2.87
C LYS A 8 -42.61 14.96 1.67
N GLY A 9 -43.38 14.31 0.81
CA GLY A 9 -44.23 14.94 -0.21
C GLY A 9 -45.65 14.38 -0.07
N ILE A 10 -46.55 15.19 0.49
CA ILE A 10 -47.96 14.85 0.75
C ILE A 10 -48.74 14.94 -0.57
N PHE A 11 -49.38 13.86 -0.99
CA PHE A 11 -50.45 13.87 -2.00
C PHE A 11 -51.75 13.44 -1.34
N THR A 12 -52.62 14.41 -1.07
CA THR A 12 -54.04 14.20 -0.76
C THR A 12 -54.82 14.13 -2.07
N SER A 13 -55.47 13.01 -2.37
CA SER A 13 -56.53 12.94 -3.38
C SER A 13 -57.81 12.41 -2.77
N LEU A 14 -58.77 13.33 -2.69
CA LEU A 14 -60.16 13.13 -2.34
C LEU A 14 -60.87 12.54 -3.56
N LEU A 15 -61.46 11.34 -3.47
CA LEU A 15 -62.35 10.82 -4.51
C LEU A 15 -63.77 10.72 -3.95
N ALA A 16 -64.59 11.71 -4.29
CA ALA A 16 -66.03 11.64 -4.23
C ALA A 16 -66.55 11.21 -5.60
N SER A 17 -67.37 10.16 -5.64
CA SER A 17 -68.15 9.81 -6.83
C SER A 17 -69.59 9.53 -6.42
N THR A 18 -70.42 10.54 -6.64
CA THR A 18 -71.87 10.45 -6.74
C THR A 18 -72.26 9.66 -8.00
N LEU A 19 -73.19 8.72 -7.88
CA LEU A 19 -74.03 8.28 -8.98
C LEU A 19 -75.50 8.34 -8.55
N ALA A 20 -76.23 9.25 -9.16
CA ALA A 20 -77.68 9.23 -9.27
C ALA A 20 -78.01 8.97 -10.74
N ALA A 21 -78.85 7.97 -11.01
CA ALA A 21 -79.58 7.83 -12.27
C ALA A 21 -80.92 7.13 -12.02
N CYS A 22 -81.94 7.65 -12.69
CA CYS A 22 -83.38 7.40 -12.57
C CYS A 22 -83.87 6.02 -13.06
N GLY A 23 -85.08 5.65 -12.63
CA GLY A 23 -85.99 4.79 -13.42
C GLY A 23 -87.19 4.32 -12.60
N GLY A 24 -88.39 4.84 -12.88
CA GLY A 24 -89.65 4.52 -12.16
C GLY A 24 -90.49 3.40 -12.79
N GLY A 25 -91.59 3.02 -12.12
CA GLY A 25 -92.63 2.17 -12.69
C GLY A 25 -93.62 1.54 -11.69
N SER A 26 -94.76 2.22 -11.53
CA SER A 26 -96.15 1.76 -11.26
C SER A 26 -96.50 0.36 -10.69
N SER A 27 -97.41 0.39 -9.69
CA SER A 27 -98.59 -0.46 -9.43
C SER A 27 -98.45 -1.99 -9.31
N ASP A 28 -98.73 -2.56 -8.14
CA ASP A 28 -100.07 -3.10 -7.80
C ASP A 28 -100.07 -3.79 -6.42
N ASN A 29 -101.18 -3.61 -5.69
CA ASN A 29 -101.49 -4.38 -4.49
C ASN A 29 -101.85 -5.82 -4.89
N ASN A 30 -101.06 -6.80 -4.47
CA ASN A 30 -101.59 -8.13 -4.22
C ASN A 30 -100.85 -8.82 -3.08
N THR A 31 -101.62 -9.28 -2.10
CA THR A 31 -101.18 -10.06 -0.96
C THR A 31 -100.73 -11.44 -1.42
N ASP A 32 -99.44 -11.75 -1.27
CA ASP A 32 -99.00 -13.14 -1.20
C ASP A 32 -97.84 -13.30 -0.21
N SER A 33 -97.97 -14.36 0.57
CA SER A 33 -97.12 -14.92 1.62
C SER A 33 -95.63 -14.51 1.62
N ALA A 34 -95.23 -13.73 2.63
CA ALA A 34 -93.82 -13.50 2.97
C ALA A 34 -93.20 -14.80 3.52
N LEU A 35 -92.46 -15.52 2.68
CA LEU A 35 -91.44 -16.47 3.12
C LEU A 35 -90.45 -15.72 4.04
N PRO A 36 -89.99 -16.30 5.16
CA PRO A 36 -88.94 -15.67 5.95
C PRO A 36 -87.72 -15.48 5.05
N THR A 37 -87.25 -14.24 4.92
CA THR A 37 -85.95 -13.95 4.31
C THR A 37 -84.89 -14.78 5.05
N PRO A 38 -84.00 -15.50 4.34
CA PRO A 38 -82.91 -16.21 5.01
C PRO A 38 -82.15 -15.22 5.89
N THR A 39 -82.02 -15.54 7.17
CA THR A 39 -81.25 -14.73 8.11
C THR A 39 -79.78 -15.01 7.83
N ASN A 40 -79.01 -13.97 7.50
CA ASN A 40 -77.59 -14.12 7.25
C ASN A 40 -76.87 -14.52 8.54
N ASN A 41 -76.08 -15.59 8.50
CA ASN A 41 -75.23 -15.96 9.63
C ASN A 41 -73.85 -15.31 9.43
N PRO A 42 -73.25 -14.71 10.47
CA PRO A 42 -71.90 -14.16 10.34
C PRO A 42 -70.89 -15.28 10.06
N PRO A 43 -69.79 -14.97 9.35
CA PRO A 43 -68.76 -15.96 9.04
C PRO A 43 -68.10 -16.48 10.32
N VAL A 44 -67.60 -17.71 10.32
CA VAL A 44 -66.89 -18.32 11.45
C VAL A 44 -65.40 -18.38 11.13
N ILE A 45 -64.59 -17.68 11.92
CA ILE A 45 -63.12 -17.74 11.84
C ILE A 45 -62.63 -18.87 12.76
N ALA A 46 -61.76 -19.74 12.26
CA ALA A 46 -61.11 -20.75 13.08
C ALA A 46 -60.24 -20.10 14.17
N SER A 47 -60.15 -20.76 15.34
CA SER A 47 -59.34 -20.24 16.46
C SER A 47 -57.87 -20.11 16.04
N LEU A 48 -57.30 -18.91 16.24
CA LEU A 48 -55.90 -18.61 15.94
C LEU A 48 -55.05 -18.93 17.17
N ALA A 49 -54.13 -19.88 17.04
CA ALA A 49 -53.19 -20.22 18.09
C ALA A 49 -52.13 -19.12 18.27
N PRO A 50 -51.66 -18.84 19.50
CA PRO A 50 -50.54 -17.93 19.71
C PRO A 50 -49.28 -18.41 18.97
N VAL A 51 -48.53 -17.46 18.41
CA VAL A 51 -47.24 -17.71 17.74
C VAL A 51 -46.12 -17.28 18.68
N THR A 52 -45.05 -18.07 18.75
CA THR A 52 -43.82 -17.71 19.46
C THR A 52 -42.69 -17.61 18.47
N ALA A 53 -41.91 -16.54 18.52
CA ALA A 53 -40.76 -16.33 17.64
C ALA A 53 -39.66 -15.53 18.31
N MET A 54 -38.48 -15.51 17.72
CA MET A 54 -37.42 -14.57 18.09
C MET A 54 -37.70 -13.21 17.44
N GLU A 55 -37.05 -12.19 17.96
CA GLU A 55 -36.94 -10.93 17.24
C GLU A 55 -36.32 -11.14 15.84
N ARG A 56 -36.63 -10.25 14.91
CA ARG A 56 -36.14 -10.28 13.51
C ARG A 56 -36.60 -11.48 12.65
N ASP A 57 -37.34 -12.44 13.21
CA ASP A 57 -37.96 -13.56 12.46
C ASP A 57 -39.05 -13.08 11.49
N ASN A 58 -39.22 -13.80 10.39
CA ASN A 58 -40.37 -13.62 9.50
C ASN A 58 -41.54 -14.46 10.01
N ILE A 59 -42.68 -13.81 10.23
CA ILE A 59 -43.90 -14.45 10.74
C ILE A 59 -44.91 -14.58 9.62
N THR A 60 -45.41 -15.79 9.42
CA THR A 60 -46.49 -16.10 8.46
C THR A 60 -47.58 -16.86 9.19
N VAL A 61 -48.79 -16.32 9.22
CA VAL A 61 -49.98 -16.98 9.79
C VAL A 61 -51.08 -17.00 8.77
N VAL A 62 -51.54 -18.20 8.40
CA VAL A 62 -52.67 -18.39 7.49
C VAL A 62 -53.94 -18.60 8.32
N ALA A 63 -54.91 -17.69 8.18
CA ALA A 63 -56.21 -17.84 8.81
C ALA A 63 -57.19 -18.60 7.91
N SER A 64 -58.17 -19.26 8.52
CA SER A 64 -59.26 -19.93 7.82
C SER A 64 -60.58 -19.41 8.35
N ALA A 65 -61.45 -18.96 7.45
CA ALA A 65 -62.82 -18.56 7.75
C ALA A 65 -63.79 -19.26 6.81
N ASN A 66 -64.96 -19.65 7.33
CA ASN A 66 -66.02 -20.28 6.56
C ASN A 66 -67.35 -19.55 6.81
N ASP A 67 -68.14 -19.39 5.77
CA ASP A 67 -69.52 -18.93 5.87
C ASP A 67 -70.46 -20.08 5.49
N GLU A 68 -71.46 -20.35 6.34
CA GLU A 68 -72.37 -21.49 6.16
C GLU A 68 -73.49 -21.19 5.15
N ASP A 69 -73.82 -19.92 4.95
CA ASP A 69 -74.90 -19.49 4.04
C ASP A 69 -74.44 -18.54 2.93
N GLY A 70 -73.14 -18.48 2.66
CA GLY A 70 -72.54 -17.58 1.69
C GLY A 70 -71.04 -17.80 1.46
N SER A 71 -70.32 -16.71 1.22
CA SER A 71 -68.87 -16.72 0.96
C SER A 71 -68.19 -15.53 1.62
N ILE A 72 -66.89 -15.65 1.92
CA ILE A 72 -66.12 -14.55 2.52
C ILE A 72 -65.77 -13.52 1.45
N ALA A 73 -66.15 -12.25 1.69
CA ALA A 73 -65.87 -11.14 0.80
C ALA A 73 -64.53 -10.47 1.09
N THR A 74 -64.18 -10.27 2.38
CA THR A 74 -62.94 -9.59 2.77
C THR A 74 -62.34 -10.13 4.06
N PHE A 75 -61.02 -10.01 4.16
CA PHE A 75 -60.24 -10.14 5.39
C PHE A 75 -59.61 -8.79 5.73
N LEU A 76 -59.46 -8.51 7.02
CA LEU A 76 -58.74 -7.33 7.51
C LEU A 76 -57.96 -7.67 8.78
N TRP A 77 -56.64 -7.49 8.74
CA TRP A 77 -55.73 -7.58 9.86
C TRP A 77 -55.43 -6.19 10.41
N GLU A 78 -55.59 -6.04 11.73
CA GLU A 78 -55.25 -4.82 12.45
C GLU A 78 -54.35 -5.17 13.63
N GLN A 79 -53.19 -4.53 13.75
CA GLN A 79 -52.39 -4.64 14.97
C GLN A 79 -53.07 -3.83 16.07
N THR A 80 -53.37 -4.47 17.19
CA THR A 80 -54.11 -3.86 18.31
C THR A 80 -53.21 -3.49 19.49
N ALA A 81 -52.03 -4.11 19.63
CA ALA A 81 -51.07 -3.82 20.69
C ALA A 81 -49.63 -4.22 20.33
N GLY A 82 -48.67 -3.68 21.11
CA GLY A 82 -47.23 -3.96 20.98
C GLY A 82 -46.50 -2.99 20.04
N THR A 83 -45.22 -3.27 19.80
CA THR A 83 -44.38 -2.50 18.87
C THR A 83 -44.93 -2.60 17.45
N THR A 84 -45.16 -1.44 16.80
CA THR A 84 -45.74 -1.40 15.46
C THR A 84 -44.87 -2.12 14.44
N VAL A 85 -45.47 -3.00 13.64
CA VAL A 85 -44.82 -3.71 12.54
C VAL A 85 -45.42 -3.33 11.20
N GLU A 86 -44.62 -3.44 10.14
CA GLU A 86 -45.09 -3.27 8.77
C GLU A 86 -45.63 -4.61 8.26
N LEU A 87 -46.93 -4.65 7.93
CA LEU A 87 -47.58 -5.82 7.34
C LEU A 87 -47.38 -5.82 5.83
N ALA A 88 -47.01 -6.97 5.24
CA ALA A 88 -46.88 -7.09 3.79
C ALA A 88 -48.21 -6.80 3.08
N LYS A 89 -49.31 -7.32 3.65
CA LYS A 89 -50.70 -7.02 3.30
C LYS A 89 -51.56 -7.12 4.55
N ASN A 90 -52.55 -6.25 4.67
CA ASN A 90 -53.53 -6.32 5.76
C ASN A 90 -54.90 -6.86 5.31
N ASN A 91 -55.13 -7.06 4.01
CA ASN A 91 -56.42 -7.48 3.45
C ASN A 91 -56.40 -8.89 2.83
N SER A 92 -55.70 -9.82 3.47
CA SER A 92 -55.44 -11.17 2.99
C SER A 92 -55.76 -12.20 4.08
N GLU A 93 -56.00 -13.46 3.67
CA GLU A 93 -56.10 -14.61 4.58
C GLU A 93 -54.79 -14.85 5.37
N THR A 94 -53.66 -14.50 4.74
CA THR A 94 -52.32 -14.64 5.34
C THR A 94 -51.85 -13.32 5.95
N LEU A 95 -51.48 -13.35 7.22
CA LEU A 95 -50.72 -12.32 7.91
C LEU A 95 -49.23 -12.57 7.71
N GLU A 96 -48.52 -11.59 7.18
CA GLU A 96 -47.07 -11.64 6.97
C GLU A 96 -46.41 -10.34 7.45
N PHE A 97 -45.42 -10.46 8.32
CA PHE A 97 -44.58 -9.35 8.78
C PHE A 97 -43.23 -9.85 9.30
N ARG A 98 -42.26 -8.95 9.41
CA ARG A 98 -40.99 -9.22 10.09
C ARG A 98 -41.05 -8.71 11.53
N ALA A 99 -40.71 -9.56 12.48
CA ALA A 99 -40.64 -9.20 13.90
C ALA A 99 -39.65 -8.03 14.09
N PRO A 100 -39.99 -7.03 14.92
CA PRO A 100 -39.13 -5.89 15.19
C PRO A 100 -37.90 -6.33 15.99
N ASP A 101 -36.89 -5.46 15.98
CA ASP A 101 -35.75 -5.51 16.90
C ASP A 101 -36.22 -5.05 18.29
N ILE A 102 -35.92 -5.81 19.34
CA ILE A 102 -36.44 -5.61 20.70
C ILE A 102 -35.36 -5.86 21.76
N ASP A 103 -35.21 -4.90 22.68
CA ASP A 103 -34.25 -5.05 23.80
C ASP A 103 -34.73 -6.06 24.86
N GLU A 104 -36.05 -6.29 24.96
CA GLU A 104 -36.67 -7.20 25.92
C GLU A 104 -37.84 -7.97 25.27
N THR A 105 -38.05 -9.21 25.74
CA THR A 105 -39.16 -10.09 25.30
C THR A 105 -40.50 -9.36 25.43
N THR A 106 -41.29 -9.34 24.35
CA THR A 106 -42.55 -8.57 24.26
C THR A 106 -43.64 -9.34 23.52
N THR A 107 -44.86 -8.82 23.53
CA THR A 107 -46.01 -9.43 22.87
C THR A 107 -46.68 -8.46 21.90
N LEU A 108 -46.92 -8.90 20.68
CA LEU A 108 -47.76 -8.23 19.69
C LEU A 108 -49.14 -8.88 19.67
N THR A 109 -50.18 -8.06 19.46
CA THR A 109 -51.55 -8.57 19.31
C THR A 109 -52.16 -8.06 18.02
N PHE A 110 -52.82 -8.94 17.29
CA PHE A 110 -53.51 -8.65 16.04
C PHE A 110 -54.96 -9.08 16.14
N LYS A 111 -55.83 -8.36 15.43
CA LYS A 111 -57.23 -8.71 15.24
C LYS A 111 -57.48 -8.98 13.77
N LEU A 112 -57.97 -10.17 13.45
CA LEU A 112 -58.52 -10.51 12.14
C LEU A 112 -60.02 -10.23 12.14
N THR A 113 -60.52 -9.57 11.11
CA THR A 113 -61.95 -9.42 10.84
C THR A 113 -62.27 -10.01 9.47
N ALA A 114 -63.21 -10.95 9.41
CA ALA A 114 -63.75 -11.51 8.17
C ALA A 114 -65.15 -10.94 7.93
N THR A 115 -65.44 -10.53 6.69
CA THR A 115 -66.76 -10.04 6.26
C THR A 115 -67.31 -10.95 5.19
N ASP A 116 -68.56 -11.40 5.32
CA ASP A 116 -69.24 -12.21 4.30
C ASP A 116 -69.79 -11.38 3.13
N ASP A 117 -70.32 -12.05 2.11
CA ASP A 117 -70.91 -11.44 0.91
C ASP A 117 -72.21 -10.66 1.17
N LYS A 118 -72.77 -10.77 2.37
CA LYS A 118 -73.97 -10.05 2.83
C LYS A 118 -73.67 -8.99 3.90
N GLY A 119 -72.39 -8.74 4.19
CA GLY A 119 -71.89 -7.68 5.07
C GLY A 119 -71.85 -7.98 6.56
N SER A 120 -72.14 -9.20 7.02
CA SER A 120 -71.92 -9.54 8.44
C SER A 120 -70.45 -9.87 8.72
N THR A 121 -70.01 -9.61 9.94
CA THR A 121 -68.61 -9.74 10.32
C THR A 121 -68.42 -10.61 11.55
N SER A 122 -67.26 -11.25 11.61
CA SER A 122 -66.72 -11.85 12.83
C SER A 122 -65.26 -11.46 12.99
N SER A 123 -64.74 -11.56 14.21
CA SER A 123 -63.35 -11.25 14.50
C SER A 123 -62.71 -12.25 15.44
N GLN A 124 -61.41 -12.45 15.28
CA GLN A 124 -60.58 -13.30 16.13
C GLN A 124 -59.26 -12.58 16.45
N GLU A 125 -58.76 -12.75 17.67
CA GLU A 125 -57.45 -12.23 18.08
C GLU A 125 -56.35 -13.28 17.89
N LEU A 126 -55.16 -12.78 17.52
CA LEU A 126 -53.90 -13.51 17.43
C LEU A 126 -52.88 -12.83 18.32
N THR A 127 -52.21 -13.63 19.15
CA THR A 127 -51.09 -13.18 19.98
C THR A 127 -49.79 -13.69 19.40
N VAL A 128 -48.79 -12.81 19.25
CA VAL A 128 -47.43 -13.16 18.85
C VAL A 128 -46.48 -12.80 19.98
N ASN A 129 -45.89 -13.80 20.62
CA ASN A 129 -44.90 -13.62 21.69
C ASN A 129 -43.50 -13.63 21.07
N LEU A 130 -42.77 -12.53 21.24
CA LEU A 130 -41.44 -12.32 20.69
C LEU A 130 -40.39 -12.35 21.80
N SER A 131 -39.34 -13.14 21.60
CA SER A 131 -38.20 -13.21 22.52
C SER A 131 -37.00 -12.42 21.95
N ALA A 132 -36.38 -11.60 22.78
CA ALA A 132 -35.14 -10.90 22.45
C ALA A 132 -33.94 -11.87 22.51
N TYR A 133 -32.93 -11.66 21.67
CA TYR A 133 -31.66 -12.37 21.76
C TYR A 133 -30.86 -11.91 22.99
N ALA A 134 -30.05 -12.81 23.53
CA ALA A 134 -29.16 -12.46 24.63
C ALA A 134 -28.11 -11.42 24.18
N PRO A 135 -27.64 -10.53 25.07
CA PRO A 135 -26.57 -9.59 24.73
C PRO A 135 -25.27 -10.34 24.40
N LEU A 136 -24.41 -9.73 23.59
CA LEU A 136 -23.10 -10.30 23.22
C LEU A 136 -22.23 -10.68 24.44
N SER A 137 -22.38 -9.97 25.56
CA SER A 137 -21.67 -10.27 26.82
C SER A 137 -22.00 -11.63 27.43
N SER A 138 -23.03 -12.33 26.91
CA SER A 138 -23.34 -13.71 27.28
C SER A 138 -22.43 -14.74 26.59
N LEU A 139 -21.77 -14.38 25.48
CA LEU A 139 -20.83 -15.26 24.80
C LEU A 139 -19.49 -15.30 25.55
N THR A 140 -18.86 -16.48 25.57
CA THR A 140 -17.50 -16.64 26.08
C THR A 140 -16.53 -16.66 24.89
N ILE A 141 -16.18 -15.48 24.39
CA ILE A 141 -15.20 -15.31 23.31
C ILE A 141 -13.81 -15.12 23.92
N SER A 142 -12.89 -16.03 23.61
CA SER A 142 -11.54 -16.02 24.18
C SER A 142 -10.58 -15.05 23.49
N ASP A 143 -10.82 -14.76 22.22
CA ASP A 143 -10.01 -13.87 21.41
C ASP A 143 -10.56 -12.44 21.46
N ALA A 144 -9.73 -11.49 21.90
CA ALA A 144 -10.14 -10.10 22.05
C ALA A 144 -10.45 -9.41 20.70
N ALA A 145 -9.74 -9.78 19.63
CA ALA A 145 -9.97 -9.22 18.30
C ALA A 145 -11.27 -9.75 17.70
N LEU A 146 -11.60 -11.04 17.92
CA LEU A 146 -12.90 -11.60 17.53
C LEU A 146 -14.03 -10.96 18.34
N ALA A 147 -13.87 -10.81 19.65
CA ALA A 147 -14.87 -10.15 20.48
C ALA A 147 -15.11 -8.69 20.03
N GLN A 148 -14.04 -7.98 19.67
CA GLN A 148 -14.12 -6.63 19.13
C GLN A 148 -14.88 -6.61 17.79
N CYS A 149 -14.51 -7.47 16.84
CA CYS A 149 -15.22 -7.60 15.56
C CYS A 149 -16.72 -7.82 15.74
N LEU A 150 -17.12 -8.75 16.62
CA LEU A 150 -18.53 -9.02 16.89
C LEU A 150 -19.23 -7.80 17.49
N SER A 151 -18.57 -7.07 18.38
CA SER A 151 -19.15 -5.86 18.99
C SER A 151 -19.26 -4.67 18.04
N ASP A 152 -18.39 -4.59 17.03
CA ASP A 152 -18.43 -3.52 16.02
C ASP A 152 -19.54 -3.74 14.99
N THR A 153 -19.92 -5.00 14.76
CA THR A 153 -20.86 -5.39 13.70
C THR A 153 -22.23 -5.84 14.22
N HIS A 154 -22.34 -6.26 15.49
CA HIS A 154 -23.57 -6.81 16.06
C HIS A 154 -23.87 -6.26 17.47
N GLN A 155 -25.14 -6.33 17.87
CA GLN A 155 -25.61 -5.85 19.18
C GLN A 155 -25.88 -7.00 20.17
N ASP A 156 -26.26 -8.17 19.66
CA ASP A 156 -26.72 -9.34 20.41
C ASP A 156 -26.29 -10.64 19.71
N VAL A 157 -26.64 -11.81 20.28
CA VAL A 157 -26.23 -13.13 19.79
C VAL A 157 -27.08 -13.70 18.64
N GLY A 158 -28.08 -12.99 18.14
CA GLY A 158 -28.90 -13.40 16.99
C GLY A 158 -28.19 -13.24 15.65
N ILE A 159 -26.94 -13.71 15.60
CA ILE A 159 -26.02 -13.57 14.47
C ILE A 159 -26.16 -14.81 13.58
N SER A 160 -26.41 -14.58 12.29
CA SER A 160 -26.36 -15.63 11.26
C SER A 160 -25.11 -15.57 10.39
N VAL A 161 -24.44 -14.41 10.37
CA VAL A 161 -23.23 -14.14 9.58
C VAL A 161 -22.21 -13.45 10.47
N VAL A 162 -21.05 -14.07 10.63
CA VAL A 162 -19.85 -13.42 11.18
C VAL A 162 -18.99 -13.00 9.99
N ASP A 163 -18.74 -11.70 9.84
CA ASP A 163 -17.88 -11.13 8.80
C ASP A 163 -16.85 -10.17 9.42
N CYS A 164 -15.61 -10.65 9.56
CA CYS A 164 -14.52 -9.92 10.18
C CYS A 164 -13.43 -9.62 9.16
N THR A 165 -13.11 -8.35 8.96
CA THR A 165 -12.04 -7.90 8.06
C THR A 165 -11.03 -7.03 8.81
N ASP A 166 -9.74 -7.31 8.64
CA ASP A 166 -8.63 -6.54 9.23
C ASP A 166 -8.55 -6.60 10.77
N TYR A 167 -9.03 -7.69 11.36
CA TYR A 167 -8.84 -8.00 12.78
C TYR A 167 -7.79 -9.12 12.93
N PRO A 168 -6.79 -8.96 13.82
CA PRO A 168 -5.75 -9.97 14.05
C PRO A 168 -6.29 -11.13 14.91
N ILE A 169 -7.30 -11.84 14.40
CA ILE A 169 -7.99 -12.94 15.09
C ILE A 169 -7.09 -14.19 15.04
N ALA A 170 -6.78 -14.75 16.20
CA ALA A 170 -5.95 -15.95 16.33
C ALA A 170 -6.77 -17.24 16.49
N THR A 171 -7.98 -17.16 17.05
CA THR A 171 -8.87 -18.32 17.28
C THR A 171 -10.35 -17.95 17.14
N LEU A 172 -11.16 -18.91 16.69
CA LEU A 172 -12.61 -18.79 16.55
C LEU A 172 -13.38 -19.31 17.77
N ALA A 173 -12.69 -19.68 18.85
CA ALA A 173 -13.31 -20.28 20.02
C ALA A 173 -14.39 -19.40 20.66
N GLY A 174 -15.57 -19.97 20.85
CA GLY A 174 -16.78 -19.31 21.37
C GLY A 174 -17.86 -19.07 20.31
N LEU A 175 -17.57 -19.21 19.02
CA LEU A 175 -18.58 -19.08 17.95
C LEU A 175 -19.66 -20.17 18.00
N SER A 176 -19.38 -21.35 18.56
CA SER A 176 -20.39 -22.41 18.76
C SER A 176 -21.53 -21.99 19.70
N GLY A 177 -21.34 -20.93 20.50
CA GLY A 177 -22.39 -20.33 21.33
C GLY A 177 -23.48 -19.61 20.54
N ILE A 178 -23.28 -19.37 19.23
CA ILE A 178 -24.22 -18.68 18.35
C ILE A 178 -25.07 -19.71 17.60
N SER A 179 -26.28 -19.96 18.09
CA SER A 179 -27.14 -21.05 17.59
C SER A 179 -27.64 -20.88 16.16
N GLY A 180 -27.65 -19.65 15.62
CA GLY A 180 -28.14 -19.32 14.28
C GLY A 180 -27.04 -19.16 13.22
N LEU A 181 -25.77 -19.40 13.60
CA LEU A 181 -24.62 -19.07 12.76
C LEU A 181 -24.53 -19.99 11.54
N SER A 182 -24.72 -19.44 10.34
CA SER A 182 -24.64 -20.19 9.07
C SER A 182 -23.44 -19.81 8.20
N THR A 183 -22.89 -18.61 8.41
CA THR A 183 -21.80 -18.07 7.59
C THR A 183 -20.68 -17.53 8.48
N VAL A 184 -19.45 -17.98 8.21
CA VAL A 184 -18.24 -17.41 8.78
C VAL A 184 -17.35 -16.90 7.64
N SER A 185 -17.05 -15.60 7.67
CA SER A 185 -16.21 -14.88 6.72
C SER A 185 -15.11 -14.17 7.50
N ILE A 186 -13.86 -14.58 7.31
CA ILE A 186 -12.70 -14.01 8.00
C ILE A 186 -11.70 -13.55 6.96
N LYS A 187 -11.32 -12.27 7.03
CA LYS A 187 -10.39 -11.62 6.11
C LYS A 187 -9.24 -10.93 6.84
N ASN A 188 -8.01 -11.11 6.34
CA ASN A 188 -6.79 -10.51 6.87
C ASN A 188 -6.61 -10.77 8.38
N ALA A 189 -6.57 -12.05 8.76
CA ALA A 189 -6.45 -12.51 10.13
C ALA A 189 -5.18 -13.35 10.37
N GLU A 190 -5.04 -13.90 11.58
CA GLU A 190 -3.87 -14.67 12.03
C GLU A 190 -4.30 -16.02 12.65
N LEU A 191 -5.27 -16.70 12.03
CA LEU A 191 -5.87 -17.93 12.56
C LEU A 191 -4.84 -19.04 12.74
N ASN A 192 -4.85 -19.62 13.94
CA ASN A 192 -4.00 -20.76 14.32
C ASN A 192 -4.79 -22.05 14.56
N ASN A 193 -6.12 -21.97 14.74
CA ASN A 193 -6.98 -23.13 15.00
C ASN A 193 -8.41 -22.91 14.45
N LEU A 194 -8.98 -23.93 13.81
CA LEU A 194 -10.36 -23.95 13.29
C LEU A 194 -11.27 -25.00 13.94
N GLU A 195 -10.84 -25.70 15.01
CA GLU A 195 -11.62 -26.78 15.65
C GLU A 195 -13.05 -26.38 16.01
N GLU A 196 -13.26 -25.15 16.48
CA GLU A 196 -14.58 -24.64 16.85
C GLU A 196 -15.61 -24.77 15.71
N LEU A 197 -15.18 -24.64 14.45
CA LEU A 197 -16.09 -24.67 13.30
C LEU A 197 -16.81 -26.02 13.18
N ALA A 198 -16.20 -27.11 13.64
CA ALA A 198 -16.81 -28.44 13.61
C ALA A 198 -18.00 -28.57 14.58
N GLU A 199 -18.06 -27.73 15.61
CA GLU A 199 -19.16 -27.71 16.59
C GLU A 199 -20.35 -26.87 16.12
N ILE A 200 -20.21 -26.11 15.02
CA ILE A 200 -21.27 -25.25 14.46
C ILE A 200 -22.06 -26.05 13.42
N SER A 201 -23.03 -26.85 13.87
CA SER A 201 -23.81 -27.74 12.98
C SER A 201 -24.64 -27.02 11.91
N THR A 202 -24.89 -25.72 12.09
CA THR A 202 -25.65 -24.86 11.16
C THR A 202 -24.78 -24.21 10.08
N LEU A 203 -23.45 -24.37 10.16
CA LEU A 203 -22.51 -23.74 9.23
C LEU A 203 -22.66 -24.33 7.82
N THR A 204 -23.02 -23.47 6.87
CA THR A 204 -23.15 -23.82 5.45
C THR A 204 -22.19 -23.04 4.56
N THR A 205 -21.66 -21.90 5.02
CA THR A 205 -20.71 -21.09 4.27
C THR A 205 -19.47 -20.77 5.09
N LEU A 206 -18.30 -21.10 4.54
CA LEU A 206 -17.00 -20.72 5.10
C LEU A 206 -16.20 -19.94 4.04
N LYS A 207 -15.75 -18.74 4.41
CA LYS A 207 -14.85 -17.90 3.61
C LYS A 207 -13.65 -17.49 4.43
N LEU A 208 -12.46 -17.81 3.95
CA LEU A 208 -11.19 -17.48 4.58
C LEU A 208 -10.32 -16.77 3.55
N ASP A 209 -10.06 -15.48 3.73
CA ASP A 209 -9.28 -14.63 2.83
C ASP A 209 -8.06 -14.07 3.57
N ASN A 210 -6.85 -14.54 3.25
CA ASN A 210 -5.61 -14.19 3.95
C ASN A 210 -5.76 -14.35 5.48
N ALA A 211 -6.41 -15.44 5.91
CA ALA A 211 -6.93 -15.60 7.25
C ALA A 211 -5.96 -16.30 8.20
N PHE A 212 -4.94 -16.99 7.69
CA PHE A 212 -4.02 -17.80 8.51
C PHE A 212 -2.78 -17.02 8.96
N ALA A 213 -2.21 -17.40 10.11
CA ALA A 213 -0.96 -16.82 10.59
C ALA A 213 0.24 -17.17 9.68
N ALA A 214 1.25 -16.27 9.62
CA ALA A 214 2.49 -16.55 8.90
C ALA A 214 3.27 -17.71 9.54
N PRO A 215 3.90 -18.61 8.74
CA PRO A 215 4.59 -19.77 9.26
C PRO A 215 5.93 -19.38 9.89
N GLN A 216 5.91 -18.90 11.14
CA GLN A 216 7.14 -18.76 11.95
C GLN A 216 7.67 -20.15 12.39
N HIS A 217 6.83 -21.19 12.35
CA HIS A 217 7.17 -22.57 12.69
C HIS A 217 6.36 -23.58 11.85
N SER A 218 7.04 -24.41 11.07
CA SER A 218 6.50 -25.27 10.01
C SER A 218 5.79 -26.55 10.50
N SER A 219 4.67 -26.45 11.23
CA SER A 219 3.89 -27.67 11.56
C SER A 219 2.37 -27.52 11.70
N ASN A 220 1.80 -26.31 11.70
CA ASN A 220 0.36 -26.16 11.96
C ASN A 220 -0.51 -25.91 10.72
N ASN A 221 0.08 -25.53 9.57
CA ASN A 221 -0.70 -25.24 8.36
C ASN A 221 -1.37 -26.50 7.80
N ASP A 222 -0.74 -27.67 7.96
CA ASP A 222 -1.29 -28.98 7.56
C ASP A 222 -2.59 -29.31 8.34
N ALA A 223 -2.68 -28.88 9.60
CA ALA A 223 -3.83 -29.17 10.46
C ALA A 223 -5.09 -28.40 10.07
N HIS A 224 -4.97 -27.21 9.47
CA HIS A 224 -6.13 -26.39 9.10
C HIS A 224 -6.97 -27.02 8.00
N LEU A 225 -6.32 -27.55 6.96
CA LEU A 225 -7.03 -28.21 5.85
C LEU A 225 -7.67 -29.54 6.30
N GLU A 226 -7.03 -30.28 7.21
CA GLU A 226 -7.64 -31.46 7.84
C GLU A 226 -8.86 -31.11 8.70
N GLN A 227 -8.83 -29.97 9.39
CA GLN A 227 -9.98 -29.46 10.15
C GLN A 227 -11.13 -29.06 9.21
N ILE A 228 -10.83 -28.35 8.12
CA ILE A 228 -11.82 -27.96 7.10
C ILE A 228 -12.44 -29.20 6.44
N SER A 229 -11.65 -30.24 6.17
CA SER A 229 -12.13 -31.50 5.57
C SER A 229 -13.26 -32.18 6.36
N LYS A 230 -13.43 -31.85 7.65
CA LYS A 230 -14.48 -32.39 8.51
C LYS A 230 -15.82 -31.65 8.40
N LEU A 231 -15.85 -30.48 7.75
CA LEU A 231 -17.02 -29.60 7.65
C LEU A 231 -17.97 -30.02 6.51
N ASN A 232 -18.51 -31.24 6.61
CA ASN A 232 -19.31 -31.86 5.54
C ASN A 232 -20.69 -31.22 5.26
N THR A 233 -21.11 -30.24 6.07
CA THR A 233 -22.37 -29.48 5.89
C THR A 233 -22.22 -28.29 4.95
N LEU A 234 -20.99 -27.94 4.53
CA LEU A 234 -20.76 -26.77 3.71
C LEU A 234 -21.43 -26.88 2.34
N GLU A 235 -22.19 -25.83 2.01
CA GLU A 235 -22.73 -25.54 0.69
C GLU A 235 -21.80 -24.59 -0.10
N SER A 236 -20.95 -23.83 0.59
CA SER A 236 -19.99 -22.92 0.00
C SER A 236 -18.68 -22.91 0.79
N LEU A 237 -17.57 -23.17 0.09
CA LEU A 237 -16.21 -23.09 0.63
C LEU A 237 -15.38 -22.16 -0.24
N SER A 238 -14.81 -21.11 0.38
CA SER A 238 -13.86 -20.20 -0.25
C SER A 238 -12.61 -20.08 0.62
N ILE A 239 -11.45 -20.39 0.06
CA ILE A 239 -10.14 -20.20 0.71
C ILE A 239 -9.25 -19.44 -0.27
N VAL A 240 -8.89 -18.21 0.07
CA VAL A 240 -8.07 -17.32 -0.75
C VAL A 240 -6.86 -16.91 0.06
N GLU A 241 -5.67 -17.36 -0.31
CA GLU A 241 -4.42 -16.98 0.36
C GLU A 241 -3.47 -16.34 -0.66
N ALA A 242 -3.26 -15.03 -0.52
CA ALA A 242 -2.38 -14.25 -1.38
C ALA A 242 -0.95 -14.18 -0.81
N GLN A 243 0.07 -14.04 -1.68
CA GLN A 243 1.43 -13.75 -1.23
C GLN A 243 1.49 -12.39 -0.51
N GLY A 244 1.96 -12.40 0.74
CA GLY A 244 2.40 -11.17 1.40
C GLY A 244 3.61 -10.55 0.68
N SER A 245 3.80 -9.24 0.80
CA SER A 245 4.95 -8.50 0.25
C SER A 245 6.31 -8.94 0.82
N ASP A 246 6.28 -9.67 1.94
CA ASP A 246 7.45 -10.23 2.58
C ASP A 246 7.57 -11.70 2.20
N ASN A 247 8.77 -12.15 1.82
CA ASN A 247 9.11 -13.49 1.30
C ASN A 247 8.75 -14.70 2.22
N TYR A 248 7.97 -14.53 3.28
CA TYR A 248 7.46 -15.58 4.17
C TYR A 248 6.02 -15.94 3.76
N SER A 249 5.89 -16.84 2.78
CA SER A 249 4.59 -17.24 2.24
C SER A 249 3.71 -17.95 3.28
N LYS A 250 2.46 -17.48 3.44
CA LYS A 250 1.35 -18.17 4.15
C LYS A 250 0.88 -19.37 3.33
N ARG A 251 1.71 -20.39 3.23
CA ARG A 251 1.47 -21.55 2.37
C ARG A 251 0.53 -22.57 3.03
N LEU A 252 -0.49 -23.03 2.31
CA LEU A 252 -1.29 -24.22 2.65
C LEU A 252 -1.01 -25.33 1.64
N ASP A 253 -0.92 -26.59 2.06
CA ASP A 253 -0.77 -27.76 1.17
C ASP A 253 -2.15 -28.34 0.82
N PHE A 254 -2.73 -27.93 -0.30
CA PHE A 254 -4.08 -28.34 -0.70
C PHE A 254 -4.22 -29.82 -1.07
N SER A 255 -3.12 -30.59 -1.11
CA SER A 255 -3.21 -32.05 -1.23
C SER A 255 -3.81 -32.71 0.02
N LEU A 256 -3.82 -32.01 1.16
CA LEU A 256 -4.38 -32.46 2.44
C LEU A 256 -5.87 -32.16 2.60
N LEU A 257 -6.47 -31.39 1.70
CA LEU A 257 -7.92 -31.11 1.73
C LEU A 257 -8.70 -32.29 1.13
N ASP A 258 -9.29 -33.12 1.99
CA ASP A 258 -10.15 -34.22 1.58
C ASP A 258 -11.54 -33.69 1.20
N LEU A 259 -11.84 -33.73 -0.10
CA LEU A 259 -13.11 -33.25 -0.64
C LEU A 259 -14.25 -34.28 -0.60
N SER A 260 -13.99 -35.52 -0.16
CA SER A 260 -14.95 -36.63 -0.26
C SER A 260 -16.20 -36.47 0.61
N GLY A 261 -16.14 -35.61 1.64
CA GLY A 261 -17.26 -35.32 2.54
C GLY A 261 -18.25 -34.25 2.02
N PHE A 262 -17.88 -33.43 1.04
CA PHE A 262 -18.64 -32.24 0.64
C PHE A 262 -19.74 -32.52 -0.38
N ALA A 263 -20.75 -33.30 0.01
CA ALA A 263 -21.86 -33.67 -0.87
C ALA A 263 -22.88 -32.54 -1.16
N GLN A 264 -22.87 -31.47 -0.36
CA GLN A 264 -23.81 -30.33 -0.51
C GLN A 264 -23.22 -29.12 -1.23
N LEU A 265 -21.97 -29.20 -1.69
CA LEU A 265 -21.22 -28.04 -2.16
C LEU A 265 -21.77 -27.50 -3.48
N HIS A 266 -22.21 -26.25 -3.48
CA HIS A 266 -22.61 -25.47 -4.65
C HIS A 266 -21.48 -24.57 -5.15
N THR A 267 -20.65 -24.06 -4.24
CA THR A 267 -19.50 -23.20 -4.55
C THR A 267 -18.21 -23.75 -3.95
N LEU A 268 -17.21 -23.91 -4.80
CA LEU A 268 -15.82 -24.15 -4.40
C LEU A 268 -14.93 -23.08 -5.02
N GLU A 269 -14.25 -22.31 -4.18
CA GLU A 269 -13.29 -21.30 -4.58
C GLU A 269 -12.00 -21.49 -3.80
N ILE A 270 -10.92 -21.78 -4.52
CA ILE A 270 -9.61 -21.96 -3.90
C ILE A 270 -8.59 -21.16 -4.69
N ASP A 271 -7.89 -20.27 -3.98
CA ASP A 271 -6.77 -19.50 -4.50
C ASP A 271 -5.58 -19.66 -3.54
N ASN A 272 -4.50 -20.23 -4.07
CA ASN A 272 -3.26 -20.42 -3.33
C ASN A 272 -2.12 -19.87 -4.17
N ASP A 273 -1.87 -18.57 -4.04
CA ASP A 273 -0.79 -17.87 -4.75
C ASP A 273 0.56 -18.45 -4.30
N SER A 274 0.99 -19.56 -4.90
CA SER A 274 2.21 -20.28 -4.53
C SER A 274 3.04 -20.60 -5.76
N ASN A 275 4.36 -20.42 -5.65
CA ASN A 275 5.30 -20.74 -6.72
C ASN A 275 5.49 -22.26 -6.94
N GLN A 276 4.75 -23.12 -6.24
CA GLN A 276 4.80 -24.58 -6.35
C GLN A 276 3.40 -25.10 -6.71
N TYR A 277 3.27 -25.79 -7.84
CA TYR A 277 1.98 -26.28 -8.34
C TYR A 277 1.43 -27.42 -7.47
N GLU A 278 0.64 -27.08 -6.47
CA GLU A 278 -0.06 -28.05 -5.64
C GLU A 278 -1.23 -28.68 -6.39
N THR A 279 -1.62 -29.89 -5.98
CA THR A 279 -2.68 -30.66 -6.65
C THR A 279 -3.83 -30.92 -5.69
N ILE A 280 -5.00 -30.34 -6.00
CA ILE A 280 -6.25 -30.63 -5.30
C ILE A 280 -6.90 -31.90 -5.86
N GLN A 281 -7.41 -32.76 -4.98
CA GLN A 281 -8.03 -34.04 -5.34
C GLN A 281 -9.49 -33.86 -5.79
N LEU A 282 -9.70 -33.08 -6.85
CA LEU A 282 -11.03 -32.72 -7.33
C LEU A 282 -11.86 -33.95 -7.77
N SER A 283 -11.21 -35.04 -8.19
CA SER A 283 -11.92 -36.29 -8.54
C SER A 283 -12.73 -36.88 -7.39
N GLN A 284 -12.35 -36.59 -6.14
CA GLN A 284 -13.00 -37.09 -4.92
C GLN A 284 -14.26 -36.31 -4.54
N LEU A 285 -14.46 -35.11 -5.09
CA LEU A 285 -15.64 -34.28 -4.79
C LEU A 285 -16.92 -35.00 -5.27
N PRO A 286 -17.85 -35.36 -4.37
CA PRO A 286 -19.05 -36.11 -4.73
C PRO A 286 -20.23 -35.23 -5.17
N SER A 287 -20.09 -33.90 -5.16
CA SER A 287 -21.18 -32.97 -5.44
C SER A 287 -21.50 -32.87 -6.93
N ASP A 288 -22.72 -33.25 -7.30
CA ASP A 288 -23.36 -32.94 -8.58
C ASP A 288 -24.06 -31.57 -8.58
N LYS A 289 -24.13 -30.90 -7.42
CA LYS A 289 -24.79 -29.61 -7.21
C LYS A 289 -23.90 -28.40 -7.49
N LEU A 290 -22.63 -28.61 -7.81
CA LEU A 290 -21.66 -27.55 -8.02
C LEU A 290 -22.11 -26.62 -9.15
N THR A 291 -22.33 -25.34 -8.84
CA THR A 291 -22.72 -24.28 -9.78
C THR A 291 -21.60 -23.27 -10.00
N ARG A 292 -20.67 -23.13 -9.05
CA ARG A 292 -19.48 -22.29 -9.17
C ARG A 292 -18.21 -23.04 -8.78
N LEU A 293 -17.23 -23.03 -9.68
CA LEU A 293 -15.89 -23.55 -9.45
C LEU A 293 -14.86 -22.47 -9.81
N ALA A 294 -14.03 -22.07 -8.85
CA ALA A 294 -12.91 -21.17 -9.06
C ALA A 294 -11.64 -21.82 -8.49
N LEU A 295 -10.64 -22.04 -9.34
CA LEU A 295 -9.34 -22.60 -8.96
C LEU A 295 -8.24 -21.69 -9.50
N ASN A 296 -7.47 -21.09 -8.59
CA ASN A 296 -6.34 -20.23 -8.92
C ASN A 296 -5.03 -20.82 -8.38
N THR A 297 -4.03 -20.94 -9.25
CA THR A 297 -2.67 -21.39 -8.91
C THR A 297 -2.65 -22.81 -8.33
N LEU A 298 -3.58 -23.66 -8.77
CA LEU A 298 -3.67 -25.08 -8.41
C LEU A 298 -3.75 -25.96 -9.66
N ASN A 299 -3.15 -27.15 -9.56
CA ASN A 299 -3.41 -28.24 -10.48
C ASN A 299 -4.53 -29.14 -9.94
N ILE A 300 -5.16 -29.91 -10.82
CA ILE A 300 -6.18 -30.91 -10.47
C ILE A 300 -5.66 -32.30 -10.82
N ASP A 301 -5.98 -33.26 -9.95
CA ASP A 301 -5.55 -34.67 -10.05
C ASP A 301 -5.94 -35.34 -11.37
N ASP A 302 -7.18 -35.15 -11.84
CA ASP A 302 -7.65 -35.57 -13.16
C ASP A 302 -8.50 -34.47 -13.81
N LYS A 303 -7.97 -33.86 -14.87
CA LYS A 303 -8.64 -32.82 -15.66
C LYS A 303 -9.93 -33.29 -16.33
N ASN A 304 -10.09 -34.59 -16.58
CA ASN A 304 -11.36 -35.11 -17.11
C ASN A 304 -12.50 -34.99 -16.11
N THR A 305 -12.20 -34.87 -14.82
CA THR A 305 -13.21 -34.64 -13.76
C THR A 305 -14.06 -33.41 -14.05
N LEU A 306 -13.51 -32.37 -14.68
CA LEU A 306 -14.26 -31.15 -15.04
C LEU A 306 -15.50 -31.44 -15.88
N LYS A 307 -15.52 -32.53 -16.67
CA LYS A 307 -16.67 -32.95 -17.49
C LYS A 307 -17.87 -33.41 -16.66
N ARG A 308 -17.66 -33.78 -15.38
CA ARG A 308 -18.73 -34.28 -14.49
C ARG A 308 -19.62 -33.16 -13.97
N PHE A 309 -19.12 -31.92 -13.89
CA PHE A 309 -19.83 -30.80 -13.29
C PHE A 309 -20.74 -30.08 -14.30
N SER A 310 -21.76 -30.79 -14.80
CA SER A 310 -22.66 -30.29 -15.85
C SER A 310 -23.59 -29.14 -15.42
N ASN A 311 -23.74 -28.93 -14.11
CA ASN A 311 -24.57 -27.87 -13.53
C ASN A 311 -23.81 -26.55 -13.31
N LEU A 312 -22.51 -26.50 -13.65
CA LEU A 312 -21.73 -25.27 -13.53
C LEU A 312 -22.34 -24.13 -14.36
N GLN A 313 -22.48 -22.99 -13.70
CA GLN A 313 -22.88 -21.71 -14.25
C GLN A 313 -21.68 -20.74 -14.29
N SER A 314 -20.75 -20.87 -13.35
CA SER A 314 -19.52 -20.07 -13.28
C SER A 314 -18.29 -20.98 -13.17
N LEU A 315 -17.32 -20.75 -14.04
CA LEU A 315 -16.04 -21.44 -14.05
C LEU A 315 -14.91 -20.42 -14.16
N SER A 316 -14.00 -20.43 -13.19
CA SER A 316 -12.76 -19.65 -13.21
C SER A 316 -11.56 -20.57 -13.04
N LEU A 317 -10.62 -20.51 -13.98
CA LEU A 317 -9.42 -21.33 -13.98
C LEU A 317 -8.21 -20.43 -14.22
N THR A 318 -7.30 -20.37 -13.27
CA THR A 318 -6.10 -19.52 -13.33
C THR A 318 -4.84 -20.34 -13.08
N TYR A 319 -3.81 -20.17 -13.91
CA TYR A 319 -2.52 -20.88 -13.80
C TYR A 319 -2.65 -22.43 -13.77
N MET A 320 -3.57 -23.00 -14.56
CA MET A 320 -3.64 -24.45 -14.71
C MET A 320 -2.70 -24.97 -15.80
N TYR A 321 -1.50 -25.38 -15.38
CA TYR A 321 -0.46 -25.95 -16.25
C TYR A 321 -0.95 -27.17 -17.01
N ASP A 322 -0.49 -27.34 -18.24
CA ASP A 322 -0.83 -28.43 -19.15
C ASP A 322 -2.34 -28.55 -19.47
N LEU A 323 -3.17 -27.53 -19.24
CA LEU A 323 -4.55 -27.51 -19.77
C LEU A 323 -4.52 -26.99 -21.22
N SER A 324 -4.18 -27.87 -22.15
CA SER A 324 -4.03 -27.55 -23.59
C SER A 324 -5.33 -27.65 -24.40
N SER A 325 -6.43 -28.16 -23.83
CA SER A 325 -7.71 -28.31 -24.52
C SER A 325 -8.89 -27.89 -23.64
N LEU A 326 -9.81 -27.11 -24.22
CA LEU A 326 -11.06 -26.67 -23.60
C LEU A 326 -12.27 -27.58 -23.92
N SER A 327 -12.05 -28.74 -24.55
CA SER A 327 -13.14 -29.63 -25.00
C SER A 327 -14.07 -30.12 -23.88
N PHE A 328 -13.63 -30.09 -22.62
CA PHE A 328 -14.46 -30.41 -21.46
C PHE A 328 -15.65 -29.45 -21.30
N LEU A 329 -15.54 -28.20 -21.77
CA LEU A 329 -16.62 -27.21 -21.73
C LEU A 329 -17.87 -27.72 -22.46
N ASN A 330 -17.74 -28.62 -23.46
CA ASN A 330 -18.89 -29.22 -24.14
C ASN A 330 -19.82 -29.99 -23.18
N SER A 331 -19.33 -30.43 -22.02
CA SER A 331 -20.13 -31.11 -20.98
C SER A 331 -20.78 -30.15 -19.97
N ILE A 332 -20.58 -28.83 -20.12
CA ILE A 332 -21.06 -27.78 -19.21
C ILE A 332 -21.96 -26.81 -19.99
N PRO A 333 -23.21 -27.18 -20.30
CA PRO A 333 -24.06 -26.42 -21.24
C PRO A 333 -24.61 -25.10 -20.67
N ASN A 334 -24.76 -24.98 -19.34
CA ASN A 334 -25.45 -23.86 -18.69
C ASN A 334 -24.51 -22.76 -18.18
N LEU A 335 -23.30 -22.67 -18.74
CA LEU A 335 -22.30 -21.72 -18.32
C LEU A 335 -22.71 -20.28 -18.69
N THR A 336 -22.73 -19.39 -17.71
CA THR A 336 -23.03 -17.95 -17.85
C THR A 336 -21.80 -17.08 -17.57
N ALA A 337 -20.80 -17.58 -16.82
CA ALA A 337 -19.54 -16.89 -16.58
C ALA A 337 -18.34 -17.82 -16.79
N LEU A 338 -17.38 -17.36 -17.59
CA LEU A 338 -16.14 -18.07 -17.86
C LEU A 338 -14.93 -17.13 -17.72
N THR A 339 -14.02 -17.47 -16.81
CA THR A 339 -12.71 -16.82 -16.67
C THR A 339 -11.62 -17.86 -16.92
N LEU A 340 -10.74 -17.57 -17.89
CA LEU A 340 -9.54 -18.34 -18.17
C LEU A 340 -8.35 -17.40 -18.09
N ASN A 341 -7.49 -17.59 -17.09
CA ASN A 341 -6.30 -16.77 -16.90
C ASN A 341 -5.03 -17.62 -16.93
N ASN A 342 -4.09 -17.26 -17.81
CA ASN A 342 -2.83 -17.96 -18.00
C ASN A 342 -3.02 -19.46 -18.31
N ILE A 343 -3.88 -19.74 -19.29
CA ILE A 343 -4.23 -21.09 -19.78
C ILE A 343 -3.64 -21.28 -21.18
N GLU A 344 -2.92 -22.39 -21.39
CA GLU A 344 -2.19 -22.67 -22.65
C GLU A 344 -3.09 -23.11 -23.82
N ALA A 345 -4.39 -23.30 -23.60
CA ALA A 345 -5.29 -23.69 -24.67
C ALA A 345 -5.44 -22.59 -25.73
N ALA A 346 -5.27 -22.97 -27.00
CA ALA A 346 -5.36 -22.07 -28.16
C ALA A 346 -6.70 -22.17 -28.91
N ASP A 347 -7.47 -23.24 -28.70
CA ASP A 347 -8.75 -23.46 -29.38
C ASP A 347 -9.93 -22.82 -28.64
N SER A 348 -10.76 -22.07 -29.36
CA SER A 348 -11.98 -21.43 -28.86
C SER A 348 -13.27 -22.17 -29.21
N THR A 349 -13.21 -23.27 -29.99
CA THR A 349 -14.40 -23.99 -30.50
C THR A 349 -15.39 -24.40 -29.39
N ALA A 350 -14.89 -24.82 -28.23
CA ALA A 350 -15.75 -25.22 -27.11
C ALA A 350 -16.41 -24.02 -26.39
N ILE A 351 -15.83 -22.82 -26.50
CA ILE A 351 -16.38 -21.57 -25.96
C ILE A 351 -17.48 -21.05 -26.90
N GLU A 352 -17.31 -21.18 -28.21
CA GLU A 352 -18.28 -20.73 -29.24
C GLU A 352 -19.71 -21.26 -29.00
N ALA A 353 -19.84 -22.45 -28.42
CA ALA A 353 -21.13 -23.06 -28.07
C ALA A 353 -21.81 -22.46 -26.81
N LYS A 354 -21.15 -21.54 -26.10
CA LYS A 354 -21.61 -20.95 -24.82
C LYS A 354 -22.31 -19.60 -25.02
N THR A 355 -23.37 -19.60 -25.84
CA THR A 355 -24.04 -18.36 -26.26
C THR A 355 -24.76 -17.59 -25.15
N ASN A 356 -24.99 -18.22 -23.98
CA ASN A 356 -25.62 -17.61 -22.81
C ASN A 356 -24.62 -16.95 -21.84
N LEU A 357 -23.33 -16.85 -22.22
CA LEU A 357 -22.33 -16.16 -21.41
C LEU A 357 -22.72 -14.68 -21.23
N THR A 358 -22.79 -14.25 -19.98
CA THR A 358 -22.89 -12.84 -19.57
C THR A 358 -21.52 -12.27 -19.19
N THR A 359 -20.58 -13.12 -18.76
CA THR A 359 -19.19 -12.74 -18.45
C THR A 359 -18.21 -13.66 -19.16
N LEU A 360 -17.26 -13.07 -19.88
CA LEU A 360 -16.14 -13.77 -20.49
C LEU A 360 -14.84 -13.02 -20.24
N GLU A 361 -13.88 -13.70 -19.62
CA GLU A 361 -12.54 -13.16 -19.37
C GLU A 361 -11.51 -14.15 -19.92
N LEU A 362 -10.76 -13.72 -20.92
CA LEU A 362 -9.70 -14.50 -21.57
C LEU A 362 -8.38 -13.76 -21.41
N ASN A 363 -7.70 -14.06 -20.31
CA ASN A 363 -6.50 -13.37 -19.89
C ASN A 363 -5.27 -14.26 -20.07
N ARG A 364 -4.28 -13.79 -20.83
CA ARG A 364 -3.04 -14.52 -21.14
C ARG A 364 -3.30 -15.95 -21.64
N THR A 365 -4.31 -16.11 -22.50
CA THR A 365 -4.56 -17.38 -23.22
C THR A 365 -3.79 -17.40 -24.54
N GLN A 366 -3.77 -18.55 -25.22
CA GLN A 366 -3.20 -18.69 -26.57
C GLN A 366 -4.27 -18.55 -27.68
N ILE A 367 -5.46 -18.04 -27.36
CA ILE A 367 -6.51 -17.79 -28.34
C ILE A 367 -6.19 -16.47 -29.07
N GLU A 368 -6.06 -16.54 -30.39
CA GLU A 368 -5.74 -15.39 -31.25
C GLU A 368 -6.87 -15.02 -32.23
N ASP A 369 -7.82 -15.93 -32.48
CA ASP A 369 -9.01 -15.70 -33.32
C ASP A 369 -10.24 -15.50 -32.44
N PHE A 370 -10.77 -14.28 -32.46
CA PHE A 370 -11.90 -13.85 -31.64
C PHE A 370 -13.24 -13.77 -32.39
N SER A 371 -13.30 -14.25 -33.64
CA SER A 371 -14.51 -14.20 -34.47
C SER A 371 -15.73 -14.88 -33.82
N PHE A 372 -15.52 -15.86 -32.94
CA PHE A 372 -16.58 -16.55 -32.19
C PHE A 372 -17.38 -15.62 -31.26
N LEU A 373 -16.82 -14.47 -30.87
CA LEU A 373 -17.47 -13.53 -29.96
C LEU A 373 -18.76 -12.93 -30.55
N GLU A 374 -18.92 -12.94 -31.88
CA GLU A 374 -20.09 -12.38 -32.57
C GLU A 374 -21.40 -13.06 -32.16
N LYS A 375 -21.30 -14.26 -31.57
CA LYS A 375 -22.42 -15.11 -31.17
C LYS A 375 -22.93 -14.81 -29.76
N PHE A 376 -22.25 -13.97 -28.98
CA PHE A 376 -22.56 -13.75 -27.56
C PHE A 376 -23.42 -12.49 -27.35
N SER A 377 -24.72 -12.61 -27.66
CA SER A 377 -25.69 -11.51 -27.52
C SER A 377 -26.03 -11.14 -26.07
N GLU A 378 -25.76 -12.05 -25.13
CA GLU A 378 -26.05 -11.86 -23.70
C GLU A 378 -24.86 -11.29 -22.92
N LEU A 379 -23.73 -11.03 -23.57
CA LEU A 379 -22.50 -10.63 -22.90
C LEU A 379 -22.62 -9.22 -22.30
N GLU A 380 -22.39 -9.12 -21.00
CA GLU A 380 -22.40 -7.88 -20.22
C GLU A 380 -20.98 -7.44 -19.85
N LYS A 381 -20.06 -8.39 -19.68
CA LYS A 381 -18.64 -8.15 -19.38
C LYS A 381 -17.72 -8.94 -20.30
N LEU A 382 -16.76 -8.25 -20.90
CA LEU A 382 -15.69 -8.85 -21.70
C LEU A 382 -14.32 -8.31 -21.26
N ASP A 383 -13.39 -9.20 -20.93
CA ASP A 383 -11.98 -8.88 -20.70
C ASP A 383 -11.09 -9.75 -21.61
N LEU A 384 -10.26 -9.11 -22.42
CA LEU A 384 -9.35 -9.78 -23.33
C LEU A 384 -7.93 -9.27 -23.10
N ARG A 385 -7.03 -10.17 -22.73
CA ARG A 385 -5.59 -9.91 -22.59
C ARG A 385 -4.79 -11.02 -23.23
N THR A 386 -3.78 -10.70 -24.03
CA THR A 386 -2.98 -11.70 -24.76
C THR A 386 -1.54 -11.79 -24.26
N TYR A 387 -0.93 -12.96 -24.47
CA TYR A 387 0.50 -13.20 -24.18
C TYR A 387 1.40 -12.63 -25.27
N SER A 388 0.96 -12.74 -26.52
CA SER A 388 1.71 -12.37 -27.71
C SER A 388 1.46 -10.92 -28.08
N ASP A 389 2.53 -10.19 -28.39
CA ASP A 389 2.41 -8.86 -28.98
C ASP A 389 1.75 -8.93 -30.36
N ASN A 390 0.97 -7.92 -30.70
CA ASN A 390 0.33 -7.74 -32.02
C ASN A 390 -0.77 -8.73 -32.39
N VAL A 391 -1.40 -9.43 -31.43
CA VAL A 391 -2.62 -10.19 -31.72
C VAL A 391 -3.69 -9.22 -32.23
N LYS A 392 -4.25 -9.54 -33.39
CA LYS A 392 -5.25 -8.68 -34.04
C LYS A 392 -6.62 -8.89 -33.41
N PHE A 393 -7.34 -7.80 -33.20
CA PHE A 393 -8.71 -7.83 -32.73
C PHE A 393 -9.55 -6.84 -33.53
N ASP A 394 -10.50 -7.34 -34.33
CA ASP A 394 -11.45 -6.48 -35.02
C ASP A 394 -12.65 -6.22 -34.11
N ILE A 395 -12.97 -4.95 -33.83
CA ILE A 395 -14.17 -4.61 -33.04
C ILE A 395 -15.47 -5.15 -33.68
N ALA A 396 -15.45 -5.49 -34.99
CA ALA A 396 -16.55 -6.21 -35.63
C ALA A 396 -16.92 -7.53 -34.92
N ASP A 397 -15.94 -8.22 -34.34
CA ASP A 397 -16.12 -9.52 -33.68
C ASP A 397 -17.01 -9.43 -32.43
N ILE A 398 -17.13 -8.24 -31.84
CA ILE A 398 -18.00 -7.99 -30.67
C ILE A 398 -19.22 -7.13 -30.99
N SER A 399 -19.50 -6.86 -32.28
CA SER A 399 -20.59 -5.97 -32.67
C SER A 399 -21.99 -6.46 -32.30
N GLY A 400 -22.15 -7.77 -32.05
CA GLY A 400 -23.41 -8.38 -31.57
C GLY A 400 -23.66 -8.21 -30.07
N ASN A 401 -22.66 -7.77 -29.31
CA ASN A 401 -22.66 -7.78 -27.84
C ASN A 401 -23.30 -6.49 -27.28
N ALA A 402 -24.55 -6.24 -27.66
CA ALA A 402 -25.25 -4.99 -27.38
C ALA A 402 -25.53 -4.73 -25.88
N LYS A 403 -25.38 -5.75 -25.02
CA LYS A 403 -25.56 -5.65 -23.57
C LYS A 403 -24.28 -5.33 -22.81
N LEU A 404 -23.15 -5.15 -23.49
CA LEU A 404 -21.87 -4.86 -22.83
C LEU A 404 -21.97 -3.59 -21.97
N THR A 405 -21.72 -3.77 -20.68
CA THR A 405 -21.59 -2.69 -19.68
C THR A 405 -20.14 -2.53 -19.23
N SER A 406 -19.30 -3.56 -19.39
CA SER A 406 -17.88 -3.53 -19.07
C SER A 406 -17.04 -4.15 -20.19
N LEU A 407 -16.04 -3.41 -20.66
CA LEU A 407 -15.09 -3.88 -21.68
C LEU A 407 -13.66 -3.56 -21.27
N SER A 408 -12.79 -4.57 -21.31
CA SER A 408 -11.35 -4.44 -21.08
C SER A 408 -10.58 -5.09 -22.22
N LEU A 409 -9.63 -4.34 -22.79
CA LEU A 409 -8.76 -4.78 -23.88
C LEU A 409 -7.31 -4.46 -23.52
N ASP A 410 -6.45 -5.47 -23.46
CA ASP A 410 -5.01 -5.35 -23.15
C ASP A 410 -4.13 -6.09 -24.18
N ASN A 411 -3.09 -5.41 -24.65
CA ASN A 411 -2.04 -5.95 -25.52
C ASN A 411 -2.54 -6.45 -26.89
N LEU A 412 -3.49 -5.73 -27.49
CA LEU A 412 -4.11 -6.04 -28.78
C LEU A 412 -3.82 -4.97 -29.84
N THR A 413 -3.67 -5.41 -31.09
CA THR A 413 -3.73 -4.55 -32.27
C THR A 413 -5.19 -4.47 -32.72
N VAL A 414 -5.87 -3.40 -32.34
CA VAL A 414 -7.29 -3.16 -32.60
C VAL A 414 -7.49 -2.62 -34.02
N ASP A 415 -8.29 -3.33 -34.81
CA ASP A 415 -8.83 -2.89 -36.09
C ASP A 415 -10.26 -2.34 -35.91
N ASN A 416 -10.65 -1.39 -36.76
CA ASN A 416 -11.99 -0.77 -36.73
C ASN A 416 -12.39 -0.15 -35.36
N ALA A 417 -11.44 0.39 -34.61
CA ALA A 417 -11.67 0.99 -33.29
C ALA A 417 -12.85 2.00 -33.22
N GLY A 418 -13.15 2.71 -34.31
CA GLY A 418 -14.30 3.62 -34.39
C GLY A 418 -15.66 2.94 -34.12
N LYS A 419 -15.78 1.62 -34.35
CA LYS A 419 -16.98 0.84 -34.03
C LYS A 419 -17.24 0.69 -32.53
N LEU A 420 -16.27 1.00 -31.65
CA LEU A 420 -16.54 1.05 -30.21
C LEU A 420 -17.68 2.00 -29.86
N SER A 421 -17.95 2.99 -30.72
CA SER A 421 -19.09 3.91 -30.59
C SER A 421 -20.48 3.23 -30.61
N THR A 422 -20.59 1.95 -30.98
CA THR A 422 -21.87 1.22 -30.96
C THR A 422 -22.27 0.74 -29.57
N PHE A 423 -21.33 0.66 -28.61
CA PHE A 423 -21.59 0.14 -27.26
C PHE A 423 -22.08 1.24 -26.32
N THR A 424 -23.31 1.71 -26.53
CA THR A 424 -23.89 2.84 -25.81
C THR A 424 -24.25 2.54 -24.35
N GLU A 425 -24.26 1.25 -23.97
CA GLU A 425 -24.57 0.75 -22.63
C GLU A 425 -23.34 0.64 -21.72
N LEU A 426 -22.14 0.89 -22.25
CA LEU A 426 -20.89 0.81 -21.48
C LEU A 426 -20.88 1.77 -20.29
N GLN A 427 -20.54 1.22 -19.13
CA GLN A 427 -20.36 1.90 -17.86
C GLN A 427 -18.90 1.91 -17.44
N SER A 428 -18.13 0.88 -17.81
CA SER A 428 -16.70 0.76 -17.53
C SER A 428 -15.93 0.38 -18.80
N LEU A 429 -14.85 1.10 -19.08
CA LEU A 429 -13.96 0.83 -20.21
C LEU A 429 -12.49 0.88 -19.78
N SER A 430 -11.74 -0.19 -20.07
CA SER A 430 -10.30 -0.27 -19.84
C SER A 430 -9.57 -0.55 -21.16
N LEU A 431 -8.60 0.30 -21.50
CA LEU A 431 -7.81 0.21 -22.71
C LEU A 431 -6.33 0.26 -22.34
N GLU A 432 -5.62 -0.85 -22.55
CA GLU A 432 -4.22 -1.03 -22.15
C GLU A 432 -3.35 -1.49 -23.32
N SER A 433 -2.24 -0.80 -23.57
CA SER A 433 -1.24 -1.20 -24.57
C SER A 433 -1.82 -1.45 -25.98
N LEU A 434 -2.70 -0.54 -26.44
CA LEU A 434 -3.38 -0.65 -27.74
C LEU A 434 -2.81 0.34 -28.77
N ASN A 435 -2.96 0.02 -30.06
CA ASN A 435 -2.59 0.87 -31.19
C ASN A 435 -3.61 2.00 -31.49
N LEU A 436 -4.15 2.65 -30.45
CA LEU A 436 -5.13 3.73 -30.60
C LEU A 436 -4.45 5.10 -30.63
N SER A 437 -4.88 5.96 -31.56
CA SER A 437 -4.45 7.38 -31.63
C SER A 437 -5.57 8.38 -31.33
N SER A 438 -6.83 7.92 -31.24
CA SER A 438 -7.98 8.78 -30.99
C SER A 438 -9.07 8.02 -30.23
N LEU A 439 -9.68 8.70 -29.25
CA LEU A 439 -10.76 8.17 -28.40
C LEU A 439 -12.11 8.83 -28.69
N ARG A 440 -12.30 9.44 -29.88
CA ARG A 440 -13.55 10.16 -30.23
C ARG A 440 -14.83 9.30 -30.15
N PHE A 441 -14.71 7.97 -30.21
CA PHE A 441 -15.84 7.05 -30.05
C PHE A 441 -16.52 7.17 -28.67
N LEU A 442 -15.80 7.65 -27.66
CA LEU A 442 -16.33 7.89 -26.30
C LEU A 442 -17.52 8.86 -26.29
N GLN A 443 -17.68 9.70 -27.33
CA GLN A 443 -18.82 10.62 -27.47
C GLN A 443 -20.18 9.90 -27.48
N MET A 444 -20.19 8.62 -27.86
CA MET A 444 -21.39 7.81 -27.98
C MET A 444 -21.60 6.90 -26.75
N MET A 445 -20.90 7.14 -25.63
CA MET A 445 -20.97 6.33 -24.40
C MET A 445 -21.50 7.14 -23.19
N PRO A 446 -22.78 7.54 -23.19
CA PRO A 446 -23.31 8.45 -22.18
C PRO A 446 -23.41 7.83 -20.77
N LYS A 447 -23.37 6.49 -20.65
CA LYS A 447 -23.44 5.77 -19.37
C LYS A 447 -22.07 5.51 -18.73
N LEU A 448 -20.98 5.92 -19.38
CA LEU A 448 -19.63 5.67 -18.93
C LEU A 448 -19.33 6.43 -17.64
N THR A 449 -18.98 5.69 -16.59
CA THR A 449 -18.65 6.21 -15.25
C THR A 449 -17.21 5.92 -14.86
N SER A 450 -16.61 4.86 -15.41
CA SER A 450 -15.22 4.47 -15.13
C SER A 450 -14.43 4.28 -16.42
N LEU A 451 -13.29 4.98 -16.54
CA LEU A 451 -12.40 4.91 -17.70
C LEU A 451 -10.95 4.71 -17.27
N LYS A 452 -10.31 3.65 -17.76
CA LYS A 452 -8.89 3.37 -17.56
C LYS A 452 -8.15 3.39 -18.89
N LEU A 453 -7.13 4.23 -18.99
CA LEU A 453 -6.23 4.36 -20.14
C LEU A 453 -4.81 4.08 -19.67
N ASN A 454 -4.15 3.07 -20.25
CA ASN A 454 -2.80 2.69 -19.87
C ASN A 454 -1.93 2.37 -21.09
N GLN A 455 -0.72 2.94 -21.15
CA GLN A 455 0.24 2.76 -22.26
C GLN A 455 -0.35 3.06 -23.66
N LEU A 456 -1.23 4.06 -23.76
CA LEU A 456 -1.77 4.53 -25.03
C LEU A 456 -0.89 5.65 -25.60
N HIS A 457 0.36 5.31 -25.91
CA HIS A 457 1.42 6.25 -26.26
C HIS A 457 1.14 7.15 -27.49
N SER A 458 0.17 6.82 -28.32
CA SER A 458 -0.21 7.61 -29.50
C SER A 458 -1.39 8.55 -29.26
N VAL A 459 -1.99 8.54 -28.06
CA VAL A 459 -3.08 9.44 -27.68
C VAL A 459 -2.50 10.68 -27.00
N ASN A 460 -2.71 11.84 -27.60
CA ASN A 460 -2.31 13.15 -27.06
C ASN A 460 -3.49 14.12 -26.88
N ASP A 461 -4.57 13.97 -27.66
CA ASP A 461 -5.75 14.82 -27.61
C ASP A 461 -6.76 14.30 -26.56
N LEU A 462 -7.00 15.14 -25.54
CA LEU A 462 -7.98 14.90 -24.48
C LEU A 462 -9.32 15.63 -24.68
N GLY A 463 -9.58 16.19 -25.87
CA GLY A 463 -10.84 16.88 -26.18
C GLY A 463 -12.10 16.02 -25.99
N TRP A 464 -11.93 14.70 -25.90
CA TRP A 464 -13.00 13.77 -25.59
C TRP A 464 -13.58 13.90 -24.16
N LEU A 465 -12.84 14.49 -23.24
CA LEU A 465 -13.32 14.72 -21.88
C LEU A 465 -14.56 15.62 -21.83
N SER A 466 -14.72 16.52 -22.81
CA SER A 466 -15.86 17.44 -22.92
C SER A 466 -17.21 16.75 -23.07
N PHE A 467 -17.24 15.47 -23.45
CA PHE A 467 -18.48 14.70 -23.62
C PHE A 467 -18.59 13.49 -22.68
N THR A 468 -17.59 13.23 -21.83
CA THR A 468 -17.60 12.16 -20.81
C THR A 468 -17.81 12.72 -19.41
N THR A 469 -18.74 13.66 -19.25
CA THR A 469 -18.97 14.40 -17.99
C THR A 469 -19.60 13.56 -16.87
N ASN A 470 -20.08 12.35 -17.18
CA ASN A 470 -20.61 11.39 -16.20
C ASN A 470 -19.50 10.54 -15.53
N LEU A 471 -18.24 10.68 -15.94
CA LEU A 471 -17.13 9.96 -15.32
C LEU A 471 -17.03 10.29 -13.83
N THR A 472 -17.01 9.25 -13.02
CA THR A 472 -16.70 9.27 -11.59
C THR A 472 -15.29 8.76 -11.31
N GLU A 473 -14.72 7.97 -12.23
CA GLU A 473 -13.38 7.41 -12.12
C GLU A 473 -12.59 7.55 -13.42
N LEU A 474 -11.37 8.05 -13.31
CA LEU A 474 -10.47 8.23 -14.44
C LEU A 474 -9.04 7.85 -14.03
N TYR A 475 -8.50 6.84 -14.71
CA TYR A 475 -7.11 6.44 -14.61
C TYR A 475 -6.41 6.69 -15.94
N ILE A 476 -5.29 7.40 -15.90
CA ILE A 476 -4.46 7.69 -17.06
C ILE A 476 -3.02 7.31 -16.73
N ARG A 477 -2.39 6.47 -17.56
CA ARG A 477 -0.95 6.17 -17.49
C ARG A 477 -0.35 6.06 -18.87
N GLY A 478 0.83 6.67 -19.06
CA GLY A 478 1.63 6.44 -20.27
C GLY A 478 0.96 6.92 -21.56
N LEU A 479 0.33 8.11 -21.53
CA LEU A 479 -0.06 8.82 -22.75
C LEU A 479 1.16 9.46 -23.43
N ASP A 480 0.93 10.09 -24.57
CA ASP A 480 1.96 10.83 -25.30
C ASP A 480 2.55 11.98 -24.46
N SER A 481 3.83 12.33 -24.69
CA SER A 481 4.52 13.37 -23.92
C SER A 481 3.98 14.78 -24.15
N ASP A 482 3.31 15.03 -25.28
CA ASP A 482 2.73 16.34 -25.62
C ASP A 482 1.27 16.50 -25.14
N THR A 483 0.77 15.55 -24.32
CA THR A 483 -0.60 15.57 -23.80
C THR A 483 -0.85 16.81 -22.92
N ASP A 484 -1.91 17.56 -23.24
CA ASP A 484 -2.38 18.70 -22.44
C ASP A 484 -3.49 18.27 -21.47
N PHE A 485 -3.16 18.27 -20.17
CA PHE A 485 -4.08 17.89 -19.10
C PHE A 485 -5.08 18.99 -18.70
N SER A 486 -5.02 20.19 -19.28
CA SER A 486 -5.96 21.28 -18.98
C SER A 486 -7.43 20.90 -19.25
N ALA A 487 -7.66 19.98 -20.19
CA ALA A 487 -8.98 19.44 -20.52
C ALA A 487 -9.65 18.65 -19.38
N LEU A 488 -8.88 18.23 -18.36
CA LEU A 488 -9.44 17.58 -17.16
C LEU A 488 -10.40 18.51 -16.40
N SER A 489 -10.26 19.83 -16.55
CA SER A 489 -11.10 20.83 -15.88
C SER A 489 -12.61 20.72 -16.16
N GLU A 490 -13.02 19.91 -17.16
CA GLU A 490 -14.42 19.68 -17.52
C GLU A 490 -15.11 18.56 -16.70
N LEU A 491 -14.38 17.79 -15.88
CA LEU A 491 -14.92 16.63 -15.16
C LEU A 491 -15.46 16.98 -13.76
N GLU A 492 -16.66 17.55 -13.68
CA GLU A 492 -17.24 17.99 -12.39
C GLU A 492 -17.67 16.85 -11.45
N ASN A 493 -18.02 15.67 -12.00
CA ASN A 493 -18.53 14.52 -11.23
C ASN A 493 -17.44 13.53 -10.80
N ILE A 494 -16.18 13.80 -11.13
CA ILE A 494 -15.08 12.89 -10.85
C ILE A 494 -14.88 12.76 -9.33
N ARG A 495 -14.73 11.52 -8.87
CA ARG A 495 -14.44 11.16 -7.47
C ARG A 495 -13.04 10.60 -7.32
N ASN A 496 -12.58 9.82 -8.28
CA ASN A 496 -11.25 9.20 -8.28
C ASN A 496 -10.50 9.61 -9.55
N LEU A 497 -9.44 10.39 -9.38
CA LEU A 497 -8.57 10.81 -10.48
C LEU A 497 -7.15 10.30 -10.23
N THR A 498 -6.61 9.61 -11.22
CA THR A 498 -5.25 9.08 -11.19
C THR A 498 -4.54 9.37 -12.50
N VAL A 499 -3.38 10.04 -12.43
CA VAL A 499 -2.60 10.43 -13.61
C VAL A 499 -1.12 10.09 -13.39
N TYR A 500 -0.59 9.18 -14.21
CA TYR A 500 0.82 8.79 -14.25
C TYR A 500 1.43 9.19 -15.60
N ASN A 501 2.13 10.32 -15.64
CA ASN A 501 2.83 10.80 -16.82
C ASN A 501 4.15 11.51 -16.44
N ASP A 502 5.25 10.77 -16.54
CA ASP A 502 6.59 11.22 -16.16
C ASP A 502 7.14 12.39 -17.00
N TYR A 503 6.44 12.77 -18.08
CA TYR A 503 6.86 13.81 -19.02
C TYR A 503 6.09 15.13 -18.85
N SER A 504 4.88 15.09 -18.29
CA SER A 504 3.98 16.25 -18.27
C SER A 504 4.11 17.10 -17.01
N SER A 505 3.80 18.39 -17.17
CA SER A 505 3.50 19.27 -16.03
C SER A 505 2.04 19.12 -15.64
N PHE A 506 1.72 19.34 -14.36
CA PHE A 506 0.36 19.24 -13.85
C PHE A 506 0.09 20.38 -12.87
N ALA A 507 -0.82 21.29 -13.24
CA ALA A 507 -1.21 22.44 -12.43
C ALA A 507 -2.48 22.15 -11.62
N LEU A 508 -2.42 22.35 -10.30
CA LEU A 508 -3.52 21.96 -9.41
C LEU A 508 -4.78 22.82 -9.55
N ASP A 509 -4.63 24.08 -9.96
CA ASP A 509 -5.72 25.05 -10.17
C ASP A 509 -6.74 24.61 -11.23
N MET A 510 -6.32 23.81 -12.22
CA MET A 510 -7.22 23.27 -13.24
C MET A 510 -8.28 22.32 -12.67
N LEU A 511 -8.09 21.79 -11.45
CA LEU A 511 -9.05 20.91 -10.79
C LEU A 511 -10.12 21.67 -9.99
N SER A 512 -10.13 23.00 -10.02
CA SER A 512 -11.03 23.86 -9.20
C SER A 512 -12.52 23.53 -9.32
N LYS A 513 -13.00 22.95 -10.43
CA LYS A 513 -14.40 22.54 -10.60
C LYS A 513 -14.73 21.14 -10.04
N MET A 514 -13.74 20.33 -9.68
CA MET A 514 -13.91 18.92 -9.25
C MET A 514 -14.34 18.81 -7.79
N GLN A 515 -15.48 19.39 -7.44
CA GLN A 515 -15.94 19.47 -6.05
C GLN A 515 -16.31 18.11 -5.44
N ALA A 516 -16.56 17.10 -6.26
CA ALA A 516 -16.83 15.72 -5.84
C ALA A 516 -15.57 14.86 -5.64
N LEU A 517 -14.38 15.37 -5.94
CA LEU A 517 -13.14 14.59 -5.91
C LEU A 517 -12.82 14.12 -4.49
N GLU A 518 -12.66 12.80 -4.32
CA GLU A 518 -12.34 12.13 -3.05
C GLU A 518 -10.89 11.65 -3.02
N THR A 519 -10.35 11.21 -4.17
CA THR A 519 -8.99 10.69 -4.30
C THR A 519 -8.27 11.30 -5.49
N LEU A 520 -7.08 11.85 -5.25
CA LEU A 520 -6.18 12.37 -6.27
C LEU A 520 -4.80 11.70 -6.17
N ASN A 521 -4.40 10.97 -7.20
CA ASN A 521 -3.08 10.36 -7.32
C ASN A 521 -2.35 10.88 -8.56
N LEU A 522 -1.16 11.43 -8.39
CA LEU A 522 -0.36 12.02 -9.44
C LEU A 522 1.06 11.46 -9.43
N GLU A 523 1.56 11.03 -10.58
CA GLU A 523 2.99 10.82 -10.84
C GLU A 523 3.39 11.62 -12.09
N VAL A 524 4.10 12.73 -11.90
CA VAL A 524 4.31 13.75 -12.95
C VAL A 524 5.74 14.29 -13.01
N SER A 525 6.09 14.98 -14.10
CA SER A 525 7.41 15.60 -14.24
C SER A 525 7.56 16.90 -13.44
N LEU A 526 6.49 17.67 -13.36
CA LEU A 526 6.42 18.90 -12.58
C LEU A 526 5.02 19.03 -11.98
N PHE A 527 4.96 19.12 -10.66
CA PHE A 527 3.74 19.44 -9.95
C PHE A 527 3.72 20.94 -9.67
N GLU A 528 2.72 21.62 -10.23
CA GLU A 528 2.51 23.04 -10.02
C GLU A 528 1.42 23.23 -8.95
N ALA A 529 1.87 23.42 -7.71
CA ALA A 529 0.98 23.67 -6.57
C ALA A 529 0.19 24.97 -6.75
N SER A 530 -1.03 25.00 -6.23
CA SER A 530 -1.91 26.17 -6.24
C SER A 530 -2.52 26.39 -4.85
N ASN A 531 -2.69 27.67 -4.49
CA ASN A 531 -3.42 28.08 -3.30
C ASN A 531 -4.91 28.38 -3.59
N GLU A 532 -5.33 28.33 -4.86
CA GLU A 532 -6.67 28.71 -5.29
C GLU A 532 -7.60 27.50 -5.47
N ALA A 533 -7.04 26.31 -5.73
CA ALA A 533 -7.81 25.07 -5.84
C ALA A 533 -8.35 24.65 -4.48
N THR A 534 -9.67 24.58 -4.34
CA THR A 534 -10.36 24.07 -3.14
C THR A 534 -11.13 22.79 -3.49
N LEU A 535 -10.83 21.70 -2.78
CA LEU A 535 -11.40 20.37 -3.02
C LEU A 535 -11.99 19.85 -1.69
N PRO A 536 -13.25 20.20 -1.38
CA PRO A 536 -13.81 20.03 -0.03
C PRO A 536 -14.04 18.56 0.36
N ASN A 537 -14.18 17.67 -0.61
CA ASN A 537 -14.42 16.24 -0.38
C ASN A 537 -13.15 15.38 -0.52
N LEU A 538 -11.99 15.98 -0.80
CA LEU A 538 -10.74 15.25 -1.01
C LEU A 538 -10.29 14.62 0.31
N LYS A 539 -10.24 13.28 0.33
CA LYS A 539 -9.81 12.46 1.48
C LYS A 539 -8.36 12.00 1.34
N THR A 540 -7.93 11.73 0.11
CA THR A 540 -6.59 11.22 -0.18
C THR A 540 -5.92 12.04 -1.27
N LEU A 541 -4.72 12.53 -0.97
CA LEU A 541 -3.84 13.22 -1.91
C LEU A 541 -2.50 12.49 -1.97
N SER A 542 -2.13 11.94 -3.12
CA SER A 542 -0.79 11.42 -3.39
C SER A 542 -0.19 12.12 -4.60
N VAL A 543 0.95 12.77 -4.39
CA VAL A 543 1.71 13.45 -5.43
C VAL A 543 3.13 12.92 -5.38
N LYS A 544 3.52 12.26 -6.45
CA LYS A 544 4.90 11.89 -6.75
C LYS A 544 5.35 12.71 -7.94
N SER A 545 6.46 13.43 -7.82
CA SER A 545 6.91 14.28 -8.92
C SER A 545 8.42 14.38 -8.99
N ASN A 546 8.96 14.58 -10.20
CA ASN A 546 10.37 14.91 -10.36
C ASN A 546 10.68 16.30 -9.77
N ARG A 547 9.74 17.24 -9.87
CA ARG A 547 9.91 18.64 -9.43
C ARG A 547 8.62 19.23 -8.87
N TYR A 548 8.77 20.18 -7.94
CA TYR A 548 7.65 20.92 -7.34
C TYR A 548 7.83 22.41 -7.59
N SER A 549 6.79 23.11 -8.03
CA SER A 549 6.83 24.57 -8.06
C SER A 549 6.88 25.16 -6.65
N ASN A 550 6.11 24.57 -5.73
CA ASN A 550 6.01 24.86 -4.29
C ASN A 550 5.31 23.69 -3.56
N MET A 551 5.19 23.76 -2.24
CA MET A 551 4.29 22.90 -1.46
C MET A 551 2.83 23.33 -1.63
N VAL A 552 1.90 22.37 -1.52
CA VAL A 552 0.46 22.60 -1.61
C VAL A 552 -0.14 22.99 -0.26
N ASN A 553 -1.06 23.95 -0.23
CA ASN A 553 -1.77 24.31 1.00
C ASN A 553 -2.90 23.32 1.32
N LEU A 554 -2.69 22.49 2.34
CA LEU A 554 -3.63 21.44 2.77
C LEU A 554 -4.88 22.01 3.45
N ALA A 555 -4.89 23.28 3.85
CA ALA A 555 -6.09 23.94 4.38
C ALA A 555 -7.23 24.03 3.34
N ASN A 556 -6.89 23.92 2.05
CA ASN A 556 -7.85 23.90 0.96
C ASN A 556 -8.63 22.58 0.84
N PHE A 557 -8.25 21.55 1.62
CA PHE A 557 -8.80 20.19 1.59
C PHE A 557 -9.30 19.79 2.99
N PRO A 558 -10.42 20.37 3.46
CA PRO A 558 -10.89 20.20 4.85
C PRO A 558 -11.33 18.77 5.24
N ALA A 559 -11.51 17.86 4.27
CA ALA A 559 -11.83 16.45 4.51
C ALA A 559 -10.61 15.52 4.37
N LEU A 560 -9.41 16.08 4.16
CA LEU A 560 -8.20 15.31 3.86
C LEU A 560 -7.77 14.47 5.06
N GLU A 561 -7.71 13.16 4.88
CA GLU A 561 -7.28 12.20 5.91
C GLU A 561 -5.84 11.74 5.68
N SER A 562 -5.38 11.67 4.42
CA SER A 562 -4.03 11.22 4.06
C SER A 562 -3.41 12.08 2.96
N ALA A 563 -2.17 12.50 3.17
CA ALA A 563 -1.36 13.26 2.22
C ALA A 563 0.03 12.62 2.01
N GLU A 564 0.40 12.39 0.76
CA GLU A 564 1.73 11.95 0.34
C GLU A 564 2.31 12.93 -0.68
N LEU A 565 3.43 13.56 -0.34
CA LEU A 565 4.13 14.54 -1.17
C LEU A 565 5.58 14.06 -1.35
N LEU A 566 5.84 13.37 -2.45
CA LEU A 566 7.12 12.79 -2.78
C LEU A 566 7.77 13.47 -3.97
N LYS A 567 9.05 13.77 -3.82
CA LYS A 567 9.92 14.24 -4.88
C LYS A 567 10.97 13.18 -5.23
N GLU A 568 11.19 12.94 -6.52
CA GLU A 568 12.33 12.11 -6.96
C GLU A 568 13.67 12.81 -6.66
N TYR A 569 14.49 12.18 -5.81
CA TYR A 569 15.66 12.82 -5.18
C TYR A 569 16.79 13.17 -6.17
N HIS A 570 16.89 12.47 -7.30
CA HIS A 570 17.92 12.71 -8.32
C HIS A 570 17.73 14.01 -9.10
N TYR A 571 16.52 14.58 -9.11
CA TYR A 571 16.22 15.78 -9.89
C TYR A 571 16.42 17.04 -9.03
N SER A 572 17.22 17.98 -9.54
CA SER A 572 17.37 19.31 -8.93
C SER A 572 16.06 20.09 -9.10
N ASN A 573 15.52 20.63 -8.00
CA ASN A 573 14.38 21.53 -8.10
C ASN A 573 14.87 22.96 -8.38
N LYS A 574 14.12 23.72 -9.20
CA LYS A 574 14.42 25.16 -9.37
C LYS A 574 14.06 25.93 -8.10
N THR A 575 12.91 25.60 -7.50
CA THR A 575 12.48 26.16 -6.22
C THR A 575 13.05 25.29 -5.11
N LYS A 576 13.84 25.91 -4.24
CA LYS A 576 14.31 25.27 -3.01
C LYS A 576 13.15 25.24 -2.01
N ILE A 577 12.70 24.04 -1.63
CA ILE A 577 11.70 23.88 -0.59
C ILE A 577 12.45 23.57 0.70
N THR A 578 12.57 24.59 1.55
CA THR A 578 13.33 24.54 2.80
C THR A 578 12.46 24.46 4.04
N THR A 579 11.15 24.70 3.91
CA THR A 579 10.17 24.67 5.01
C THR A 579 8.85 24.02 4.56
N LEU A 580 8.08 23.51 5.52
CA LEU A 580 6.72 23.00 5.34
C LEU A 580 5.61 24.06 5.56
N ASP A 581 5.91 25.31 5.87
CA ASP A 581 4.91 26.36 6.22
C ASP A 581 3.76 26.48 5.20
N ALA A 582 4.07 26.31 3.92
CA ALA A 582 3.09 26.40 2.84
C ALA A 582 2.02 25.29 2.88
N LEU A 583 2.18 24.24 3.69
CA LEU A 583 1.16 23.22 3.92
C LEU A 583 -0.07 23.76 4.68
N GLY A 584 0.05 24.86 5.41
CA GLY A 584 -1.05 25.41 6.20
C GLY A 584 -1.51 24.48 7.33
N VAL A 585 -2.73 24.70 7.81
CA VAL A 585 -3.34 23.92 8.92
C VAL A 585 -4.39 22.97 8.35
N ASN A 586 -4.36 21.71 8.78
CA ASN A 586 -5.39 20.73 8.45
C ASN A 586 -5.72 19.87 9.68
N THR A 587 -6.96 19.96 10.17
CA THR A 587 -7.39 19.28 11.38
C THR A 587 -7.97 17.88 11.12
N SER A 588 -8.24 17.50 9.87
CA SER A 588 -8.71 16.14 9.53
C SER A 588 -7.57 15.17 9.25
N LEU A 589 -6.37 15.68 8.97
CA LEU A 589 -5.21 14.89 8.53
C LEU A 589 -4.77 13.88 9.61
N LYS A 590 -4.76 12.61 9.24
CA LYS A 590 -4.29 11.48 10.07
C LYS A 590 -2.97 10.91 9.60
N SER A 591 -2.64 11.05 8.32
CA SER A 591 -1.41 10.51 7.73
C SER A 591 -0.71 11.54 6.86
N LEU A 592 0.57 11.77 7.11
CA LEU A 592 1.42 12.66 6.32
C LEU A 592 2.73 11.98 5.95
N LYS A 593 3.02 11.95 4.64
CA LYS A 593 4.28 11.48 4.08
C LYS A 593 4.90 12.57 3.22
N VAL A 594 6.11 12.98 3.57
CA VAL A 594 6.88 14.01 2.84
C VAL A 594 8.26 13.45 2.53
N GLY A 595 8.70 13.48 1.27
CA GLY A 595 9.94 12.82 0.90
C GLY A 595 10.68 13.44 -0.29
N GLY A 596 12.01 13.35 -0.28
CA GLY A 596 12.86 13.74 -1.42
C GLY A 596 13.24 15.22 -1.48
N PHE A 597 12.90 15.99 -0.45
CA PHE A 597 13.23 17.41 -0.32
C PHE A 597 14.55 17.59 0.44
N THR A 598 15.66 17.28 -0.24
CA THR A 598 17.02 17.26 0.34
C THR A 598 17.52 18.58 0.92
N GLU A 599 16.76 19.67 0.85
CA GLU A 599 17.08 20.99 1.41
C GLU A 599 16.05 21.40 2.49
N LEU A 600 15.18 20.48 2.93
CA LEU A 600 14.15 20.73 3.93
C LEU A 600 14.76 20.89 5.33
N GLU A 601 14.93 22.13 5.77
CA GLU A 601 15.58 22.49 7.03
C GLU A 601 14.59 22.71 8.18
N ASP A 602 13.37 23.16 7.88
CA ASP A 602 12.34 23.46 8.87
C ASP A 602 11.11 22.57 8.67
N ILE A 603 10.79 21.79 9.70
CA ILE A 603 9.62 20.92 9.75
C ILE A 603 8.66 21.27 10.90
N THR A 604 8.83 22.42 11.56
CA THR A 604 8.06 22.81 12.75
C THR A 604 6.54 22.87 12.48
N GLN A 605 6.15 23.17 11.24
CA GLN A 605 4.75 23.17 10.78
C GLN A 605 4.00 21.85 11.04
N VAL A 606 4.70 20.71 11.20
CA VAL A 606 4.03 19.42 11.48
C VAL A 606 3.20 19.44 12.78
N SER A 607 3.55 20.30 13.75
CA SER A 607 2.81 20.47 15.01
C SER A 607 1.35 20.89 14.82
N GLN A 608 1.01 21.51 13.69
CA GLN A 608 -0.35 21.98 13.40
C GLN A 608 -1.32 20.85 13.06
N PHE A 609 -0.82 19.64 12.77
CA PHE A 609 -1.63 18.47 12.43
C PHE A 609 -1.97 17.65 13.69
N GLU A 610 -2.80 18.22 14.58
CA GLU A 610 -3.07 17.66 15.93
C GLU A 610 -3.69 16.25 15.92
N ASN A 611 -4.31 15.83 14.81
CA ASN A 611 -4.93 14.52 14.63
C ASN A 611 -4.03 13.49 13.92
N LEU A 612 -2.76 13.82 13.70
CA LEU A 612 -1.84 12.96 12.97
C LEU A 612 -1.52 11.67 13.75
N GLU A 613 -1.78 10.54 13.12
CA GLU A 613 -1.49 9.20 13.62
C GLU A 613 -0.24 8.59 12.96
N THR A 614 0.07 8.99 11.73
CA THR A 614 1.26 8.53 10.99
C THR A 614 2.02 9.71 10.38
N LEU A 615 3.34 9.76 10.64
CA LEU A 615 4.26 10.72 10.04
C LEU A 615 5.45 9.98 9.42
N PHE A 616 5.71 10.26 8.14
CA PHE A 616 6.93 9.82 7.45
C PHE A 616 7.62 11.02 6.80
N ILE A 617 8.87 11.26 7.18
CA ILE A 617 9.75 12.23 6.53
C ILE A 617 10.98 11.48 5.98
N ASP A 618 11.25 11.67 4.68
CA ASP A 618 12.39 11.07 3.97
C ASP A 618 13.22 12.13 3.25
N TYR A 619 14.55 12.05 3.35
CA TYR A 619 15.48 13.03 2.76
C TYR A 619 15.19 14.47 3.20
N ALA A 620 15.70 14.84 4.37
CA ALA A 620 15.61 16.20 4.92
C ALA A 620 16.94 16.67 5.54
N GLN A 621 17.06 17.97 5.81
CA GLN A 621 18.18 18.58 6.52
C GLN A 621 17.77 19.16 7.88
N ALA A 622 16.57 18.84 8.38
CA ALA A 622 16.07 19.41 9.61
C ALA A 622 16.88 18.99 10.83
N ALA A 623 17.43 19.98 11.54
CA ALA A 623 18.19 19.81 12.78
C ALA A 623 17.30 19.83 14.03
N ASP A 624 16.15 20.50 13.93
CA ASP A 624 15.15 20.58 14.99
C ASP A 624 13.91 19.77 14.60
N ILE A 625 13.62 18.76 15.42
CA ILE A 625 12.44 17.91 15.28
C ILE A 625 11.53 17.96 16.53
N SER A 626 11.79 18.92 17.43
CA SER A 626 11.18 18.97 18.77
C SER A 626 9.66 19.03 18.73
N GLU A 627 9.11 19.75 17.75
CA GLU A 627 7.67 19.91 17.53
C GLU A 627 6.95 18.59 17.22
N ILE A 628 7.64 17.53 16.79
CA ILE A 628 7.03 16.20 16.62
C ILE A 628 6.53 15.64 17.96
N ALA A 629 7.17 15.99 19.08
CA ALA A 629 6.74 15.54 20.41
C ALA A 629 5.38 16.11 20.84
N SER A 630 4.88 17.14 20.16
CA SER A 630 3.53 17.70 20.40
C SER A 630 2.40 16.82 19.82
N LEU A 631 2.73 15.87 18.93
CA LEU A 631 1.78 15.02 18.21
C LEU A 631 1.33 13.84 19.08
N THR A 632 0.53 14.13 20.11
CA THR A 632 0.11 13.15 21.14
C THR A 632 -0.77 11.99 20.65
N LYS A 633 -1.22 12.00 19.39
CA LYS A 633 -1.98 10.90 18.76
C LYS A 633 -1.13 10.04 17.82
N LEU A 634 0.16 10.35 17.67
CA LEU A 634 1.04 9.68 16.74
C LEU A 634 1.28 8.23 17.17
N LYS A 635 0.95 7.29 16.27
CA LYS A 635 1.14 5.84 16.44
C LYS A 635 2.35 5.33 15.67
N SER A 636 2.66 5.94 14.53
CA SER A 636 3.78 5.53 13.67
C SER A 636 4.61 6.73 13.23
N LEU A 637 5.91 6.72 13.57
CA LEU A 637 6.87 7.73 13.16
C LEU A 637 8.02 7.11 12.37
N LYS A 638 8.28 7.65 11.18
CA LYS A 638 9.42 7.26 10.33
C LYS A 638 10.23 8.49 9.93
N LEU A 639 11.52 8.47 10.24
CA LEU A 639 12.49 9.50 9.85
C LEU A 639 13.63 8.83 9.09
N LYS A 640 13.83 9.19 7.82
CA LYS A 640 14.83 8.55 6.96
C LYS A 640 15.68 9.54 6.21
N ASN A 641 16.96 9.20 6.04
CA ASN A 641 17.91 9.94 5.22
C ASN A 641 18.05 11.43 5.62
N PHE A 642 18.07 11.73 6.92
CA PHE A 642 18.35 13.08 7.41
C PHE A 642 19.86 13.33 7.34
N SER A 643 20.28 14.32 6.54
CA SER A 643 21.70 14.63 6.35
C SER A 643 22.30 15.45 7.50
N THR A 644 21.46 16.19 8.22
CA THR A 644 21.83 16.97 9.40
C THR A 644 21.54 16.17 10.65
N PHE A 645 22.44 16.24 11.63
CA PHE A 645 22.22 15.54 12.89
C PHE A 645 21.21 16.26 13.79
N PHE A 646 20.45 15.51 14.57
CA PHE A 646 19.43 16.06 15.47
C PHE A 646 19.32 15.26 16.77
N ARG A 647 18.72 15.89 17.80
CA ARG A 647 18.33 15.22 19.04
C ARG A 647 16.99 14.53 18.86
N ALA A 648 16.85 13.33 19.39
CA ALA A 648 15.67 12.48 19.25
C ALA A 648 15.11 11.99 20.60
N ASP A 649 15.73 12.37 21.73
CA ASP A 649 15.31 12.00 23.07
C ASP A 649 13.88 12.43 23.42
N MET A 650 13.44 13.59 22.92
CA MET A 650 12.06 14.06 23.09
C MET A 650 11.00 13.09 22.54
N LEU A 651 11.35 12.24 21.56
CA LEU A 651 10.40 11.27 21.00
C LEU A 651 9.97 10.21 22.03
N ALA A 652 10.74 10.02 23.12
CA ALA A 652 10.38 9.13 24.21
C ALA A 652 9.13 9.57 25.00
N SER A 653 8.68 10.83 24.85
CA SER A 653 7.44 11.31 25.47
C SER A 653 6.16 10.93 24.71
N LEU A 654 6.27 10.36 23.51
CA LEU A 654 5.12 9.96 22.70
C LEU A 654 4.55 8.61 23.17
N HIS A 655 3.67 8.65 24.19
CA HIS A 655 3.12 7.44 24.82
C HIS A 655 2.18 6.62 23.93
N THR A 656 1.65 7.19 22.84
CA THR A 656 0.80 6.49 21.87
C THR A 656 1.58 5.80 20.76
N LEU A 657 2.91 5.97 20.73
CA LEU A 657 3.73 5.47 19.63
C LEU A 657 3.83 3.93 19.70
N GLU A 658 3.43 3.26 18.63
CA GLU A 658 3.49 1.82 18.48
C GLU A 658 4.70 1.42 17.61
N ARG A 659 5.10 2.27 16.67
CA ARG A 659 6.18 2.04 15.71
C ARG A 659 7.08 3.25 15.54
N LEU A 660 8.38 3.05 15.69
CA LEU A 660 9.41 4.07 15.49
C LEU A 660 10.52 3.55 14.56
N GLU A 661 10.73 4.23 13.45
CA GLU A 661 11.81 3.93 12.51
C GLU A 661 12.68 5.17 12.28
N ILE A 662 13.97 5.07 12.63
CA ILE A 662 14.98 6.09 12.29
C ILE A 662 16.10 5.38 11.52
N LYS A 663 16.24 5.69 10.23
CA LYS A 663 17.24 5.05 9.37
C LYS A 663 18.09 6.07 8.62
N SER A 664 19.35 5.73 8.39
CA SER A 664 20.29 6.55 7.60
C SER A 664 20.30 8.02 8.05
N SER A 665 20.14 8.26 9.35
CA SER A 665 20.01 9.60 9.93
C SER A 665 20.99 9.75 11.09
N ALA A 666 21.67 10.89 11.16
CA ALA A 666 22.66 11.15 12.20
C ALA A 666 21.98 11.56 13.51
N ILE A 667 21.72 10.62 14.42
CA ILE A 667 21.19 10.94 15.76
C ILE A 667 22.25 10.73 16.83
N TYR A 668 22.06 11.32 18.01
CA TYR A 668 22.96 11.10 19.14
C TYR A 668 22.93 9.64 19.57
N CYS A 669 24.09 9.10 19.97
CA CYS A 669 24.18 7.71 20.41
C CYS A 669 23.34 7.44 21.66
N ASP A 670 23.31 8.36 22.61
CA ASP A 670 22.52 8.22 23.82
C ASP A 670 21.02 8.21 23.51
N ASP A 671 20.56 9.07 22.59
CA ASP A 671 19.17 9.09 22.13
C ASP A 671 18.80 7.77 21.44
N GLN A 672 19.70 7.23 20.60
CA GLN A 672 19.48 5.93 19.95
C GLN A 672 19.31 4.81 20.97
N GLU A 673 20.16 4.74 22.00
CA GLU A 673 20.06 3.70 23.03
C GLU A 673 18.82 3.89 23.91
N LEU A 674 18.47 5.13 24.25
CA LEU A 674 17.22 5.46 24.94
C LEU A 674 16.01 4.96 24.14
N LEU A 675 15.92 5.31 22.87
CA LEU A 675 14.78 4.96 22.02
C LEU A 675 14.67 3.45 21.78
N LYS A 676 15.80 2.71 21.69
CA LYS A 676 15.79 1.23 21.57
C LYS A 676 15.25 0.55 22.83
N SER A 677 15.37 1.21 23.98
CA SER A 677 14.95 0.66 25.27
C SER A 677 13.47 0.89 25.60
N LEU A 678 12.71 1.57 24.74
CA LEU A 678 11.29 1.83 24.94
C LEU A 678 10.48 0.53 24.90
N GLY A 679 9.77 0.23 25.99
CA GLY A 679 8.85 -0.90 26.07
C GLY A 679 7.53 -0.61 25.34
N GLY A 680 6.97 -1.60 24.66
CA GLY A 680 5.69 -1.48 23.95
C GLY A 680 5.76 -0.80 22.58
N VAL A 681 6.94 -0.37 22.14
CA VAL A 681 7.17 0.25 20.83
C VAL A 681 8.02 -0.66 19.96
N THR A 682 7.56 -0.97 18.75
CA THR A 682 8.38 -1.66 17.76
C THR A 682 9.38 -0.67 17.16
N THR A 683 10.66 -0.83 17.48
CA THR A 683 11.72 0.06 17.02
C THR A 683 12.58 -0.56 15.92
N SER A 684 12.91 0.24 14.91
CA SER A 684 13.80 -0.14 13.82
C SER A 684 14.81 0.98 13.59
N MET A 685 15.99 0.85 14.21
CA MET A 685 17.07 1.84 14.10
C MET A 685 18.29 1.26 13.40
N TYR A 686 18.53 1.74 12.18
CA TYR A 686 19.67 1.35 11.34
C TYR A 686 20.50 2.59 11.01
N ASN A 687 21.10 3.18 12.05
CA ASN A 687 22.07 4.27 11.90
C ASN A 687 23.43 3.69 12.29
N SER A 688 24.22 3.31 11.30
CA SER A 688 25.54 2.67 11.50
C SER A 688 26.51 3.55 12.30
N ASN A 689 26.33 4.88 12.26
CA ASN A 689 27.20 5.86 12.90
C ASN A 689 26.39 6.96 13.63
N CYS A 690 25.76 6.63 14.76
CA CYS A 690 25.25 7.66 15.67
C CYS A 690 26.38 8.63 16.10
N ILE A 691 26.04 9.87 16.47
CA ILE A 691 26.98 10.91 16.85
C ILE A 691 27.24 10.85 18.36
N MET A 692 28.49 10.64 18.78
CA MET A 692 28.87 10.69 20.20
C MET A 692 29.07 12.14 20.67
N LYS A 693 29.76 12.95 19.86
CA LYS A 693 30.00 14.36 20.13
C LYS A 693 29.98 15.12 18.80
N PRO A 694 29.02 16.05 18.59
CA PRO A 694 28.98 16.82 17.35
C PRO A 694 30.21 17.71 17.24
N VAL A 695 30.66 17.94 16.00
CA VAL A 695 31.70 18.93 15.70
C VAL A 695 31.16 20.33 15.92
N ASP A 696 31.84 21.11 16.77
CA ASP A 696 31.58 22.52 16.99
C ASP A 696 32.30 23.34 15.92
N LEU A 697 31.54 23.69 14.87
CA LEU A 697 32.02 24.49 13.75
C LEU A 697 32.34 25.93 14.14
N SER A 698 31.90 26.43 15.30
CA SER A 698 32.25 27.78 15.77
C SER A 698 33.70 27.91 16.22
N LEU A 699 34.32 26.78 16.59
CA LEU A 699 35.75 26.70 16.90
C LEU A 699 36.63 26.76 15.64
N ILE A 700 36.06 26.52 14.46
CA ILE A 700 36.77 26.52 13.18
C ILE A 700 36.64 27.89 12.53
N THR A 701 37.69 28.70 12.66
CA THR A 701 37.69 30.09 12.16
C THR A 701 38.05 30.22 10.69
N ASP A 702 38.71 29.22 10.11
CA ASP A 702 39.09 29.19 8.71
C ASP A 702 37.95 28.63 7.86
N GLU A 703 37.45 29.45 6.93
CA GLU A 703 36.27 29.10 6.12
C GLU A 703 36.53 27.92 5.18
N ALA A 704 37.75 27.79 4.62
CA ALA A 704 38.09 26.69 3.74
C ALA A 704 38.20 25.37 4.53
N PHE A 705 38.75 25.42 5.74
CA PHE A 705 38.80 24.25 6.62
C PHE A 705 37.40 23.85 7.09
N LYS A 706 36.56 24.82 7.47
CA LYS A 706 35.16 24.60 7.82
C LYS A 706 34.38 23.91 6.69
N GLN A 707 34.49 24.42 5.47
CA GLN A 707 33.86 23.81 4.29
C GLN A 707 34.36 22.40 4.00
N CYS A 708 35.65 22.11 4.27
CA CYS A 708 36.16 20.75 4.17
C CYS A 708 35.43 19.81 5.14
N ILE A 709 35.32 20.19 6.41
CA ILE A 709 34.65 19.41 7.46
C ILE A 709 33.20 19.11 7.08
N GLU A 710 32.46 20.14 6.66
CA GLU A 710 31.05 20.03 6.25
C GLU A 710 30.89 19.12 5.02
N LYS A 711 31.64 19.39 3.94
CA LYS A 711 31.52 18.65 2.66
C LYS A 711 31.92 17.19 2.75
N ARG A 712 32.87 16.87 3.64
CA ARG A 712 33.31 15.48 3.88
C ARG A 712 32.44 14.74 4.90
N GLY A 713 31.46 15.41 5.51
CA GLY A 713 30.54 14.80 6.47
C GLY A 713 31.22 14.41 7.79
N TYR A 714 32.26 15.14 8.22
CA TYR A 714 32.93 14.90 9.49
C TYR A 714 32.11 15.50 10.64
N GLN A 715 31.06 14.81 11.05
CA GLN A 715 30.08 15.29 12.04
C GLN A 715 30.39 14.83 13.47
N ASP A 716 31.24 13.82 13.69
CA ASP A 716 31.54 13.24 15.01
C ASP A 716 32.99 13.47 15.43
N ALA A 717 33.18 14.41 16.36
CA ALA A 717 34.48 14.81 16.89
C ALA A 717 35.22 13.66 17.62
N ILE A 718 34.52 12.63 18.10
CA ILE A 718 35.14 11.50 18.79
C ILE A 718 35.46 10.36 17.82
N ARG A 719 34.57 10.06 16.86
CA ARG A 719 34.74 8.88 15.97
C ARG A 719 35.58 9.16 14.73
N ASN A 720 35.70 10.41 14.30
CA ASN A 720 36.52 10.72 13.13
C ASN A 720 38.01 10.58 13.46
N THR A 721 38.61 9.47 13.02
CA THR A 721 40.03 9.15 13.25
C THR A 721 40.94 9.64 12.13
N SER A 722 40.41 9.99 10.96
CA SER A 722 41.19 10.48 9.82
C SER A 722 40.47 11.64 9.15
N LEU A 723 41.19 12.75 8.93
CA LEU A 723 40.69 13.91 8.19
C LEU A 723 41.48 14.10 6.90
N SER A 724 40.78 14.41 5.80
CA SER A 724 41.38 14.67 4.50
C SER A 724 40.77 15.91 3.88
N CYS A 725 41.59 16.94 3.66
CA CYS A 725 41.18 18.24 3.14
C CYS A 725 42.00 18.70 1.94
N ASP A 726 41.39 19.51 1.08
CA ASP A 726 42.13 20.35 0.14
C ASP A 726 42.64 21.57 0.92
N GLY A 727 43.95 21.61 1.17
CA GLY A 727 44.64 22.67 1.88
C GLY A 727 45.04 23.85 1.00
N SER A 728 44.58 23.94 -0.26
CA SER A 728 44.95 25.04 -1.16
C SER A 728 44.54 26.43 -0.65
N ALA A 729 43.44 26.51 0.11
CA ALA A 729 42.87 27.75 0.63
C ALA A 729 42.84 27.80 2.17
N ILE A 730 43.41 26.79 2.85
CA ILE A 730 43.42 26.72 4.31
C ILE A 730 44.63 27.50 4.83
N GLU A 731 44.37 28.52 5.64
CA GLU A 731 45.38 29.35 6.30
C GLU A 731 45.55 28.99 7.79
N SER A 732 44.53 28.39 8.40
CA SER A 732 44.52 28.00 9.82
C SER A 732 43.78 26.68 10.05
N LEU A 733 44.29 25.86 10.96
CA LEU A 733 43.66 24.62 11.45
C LEU A 733 43.00 24.80 12.82
N ASN A 734 42.70 26.03 13.22
CA ASN A 734 41.99 26.29 14.49
C ASN A 734 40.70 25.46 14.58
N GLY A 735 40.44 24.93 15.76
CA GLY A 735 39.32 24.03 16.03
C GLY A 735 39.60 22.55 15.74
N ILE A 736 40.70 22.18 15.08
CA ILE A 736 41.03 20.76 14.79
C ILE A 736 41.26 19.92 16.05
N THR A 737 41.60 20.54 17.18
CA THR A 737 41.87 19.85 18.45
C THR A 737 40.63 19.23 19.09
N GLN A 738 39.43 19.56 18.61
CA GLN A 738 38.21 18.90 19.03
C GLN A 738 38.14 17.43 18.58
N PHE A 739 38.90 17.04 17.54
CA PHE A 739 38.97 15.68 17.04
C PHE A 739 39.89 14.81 17.90
N GLU A 740 39.38 14.37 19.05
CA GLU A 740 40.17 13.73 20.12
C GLU A 740 40.85 12.42 19.66
N ALA A 741 40.22 11.68 18.75
CA ALA A 741 40.73 10.40 18.24
C ALA A 741 41.49 10.50 16.90
N ILE A 742 41.82 11.71 16.42
CA ILE A 742 42.48 11.88 15.13
C ILE A 742 43.88 11.23 15.13
N ASN A 743 44.09 10.29 14.22
CA ASN A 743 45.36 9.59 14.04
C ASN A 743 46.01 9.90 12.68
N SER A 744 45.26 10.40 11.70
CA SER A 744 45.77 10.76 10.39
C SER A 744 45.17 12.08 9.88
N LEU A 745 46.02 12.93 9.32
CA LEU A 745 45.64 14.19 8.67
C LEU A 745 46.30 14.27 7.29
N THR A 746 45.48 14.38 6.26
CA THR A 746 45.92 14.59 4.88
C THR A 746 45.52 15.97 4.38
N LEU A 747 46.49 16.74 3.89
CA LEU A 747 46.28 18.04 3.26
C LEU A 747 46.80 17.99 1.82
N SER A 748 45.88 18.03 0.86
CA SER A 748 46.20 18.01 -0.58
C SER A 748 46.09 19.39 -1.21
N GLY A 749 46.63 19.58 -2.42
CA GLY A 749 46.49 20.85 -3.15
C GLY A 749 47.66 21.81 -2.89
N SER A 750 47.52 23.10 -3.17
CA SER A 750 48.64 24.06 -3.01
C SER A 750 48.77 24.52 -1.56
N VAL A 751 49.22 23.64 -0.68
CA VAL A 751 49.30 23.90 0.77
C VAL A 751 50.38 24.95 1.07
N ASN A 752 50.06 25.99 1.83
CA ASN A 752 51.02 27.01 2.23
C ASN A 752 51.89 26.52 3.39
N SER A 753 53.22 26.65 3.27
CA SER A 753 54.19 26.26 4.31
C SER A 753 54.01 26.96 5.67
N ALA A 754 53.29 28.08 5.73
CA ALA A 754 52.89 28.69 7.00
C ALA A 754 52.03 27.77 7.87
N LEU A 755 51.23 26.89 7.26
CA LEU A 755 50.33 25.98 7.96
C LEU A 755 51.07 24.94 8.81
N LEU A 756 52.32 24.60 8.46
CA LEU A 756 53.17 23.70 9.27
C LEU A 756 53.57 24.32 10.62
N ARG A 757 53.38 25.63 10.79
CA ARG A 757 53.62 26.35 12.05
C ARG A 757 52.33 26.62 12.82
N ASP A 758 51.17 26.15 12.33
CA ASP A 758 49.90 26.31 13.04
C ASP A 758 50.00 25.70 14.45
N PRO A 759 49.74 26.48 15.52
CA PRO A 759 49.85 26.00 16.89
C PRO A 759 48.95 24.80 17.21
N SER A 760 47.86 24.62 16.46
CA SER A 760 46.89 23.55 16.66
C SER A 760 47.46 22.18 16.29
N LEU A 761 48.37 22.11 15.31
CA LEU A 761 49.04 20.86 14.93
C LEU A 761 49.83 20.25 16.08
N ALA A 762 50.55 21.06 16.85
CA ALA A 762 51.36 20.61 17.97
C ALA A 762 50.54 20.00 19.12
N GLN A 763 49.25 20.36 19.20
CA GLN A 763 48.32 19.91 20.23
C GLN A 763 47.67 18.56 19.88
N LEU A 764 47.84 18.06 18.66
CA LEU A 764 47.28 16.78 18.22
C LEU A 764 48.13 15.60 18.71
N HIS A 765 48.02 15.28 20.01
CA HIS A 765 48.82 14.25 20.67
C HIS A 765 48.54 12.81 20.19
N THR A 766 47.41 12.59 19.52
CA THR A 766 46.99 11.30 18.96
C THR A 766 47.43 11.13 17.50
N LEU A 767 47.85 12.20 16.82
CA LEU A 767 48.20 12.17 15.41
C LEU A 767 49.45 11.34 15.15
N LYS A 768 49.32 10.33 14.28
CA LYS A 768 50.39 9.38 13.90
C LYS A 768 50.88 9.59 12.47
N SER A 769 50.01 9.99 11.55
CA SER A 769 50.36 10.33 10.16
C SER A 769 49.98 11.77 9.83
N LEU A 770 50.87 12.45 9.13
CA LEU A 770 50.62 13.75 8.51
C LEU A 770 51.12 13.71 7.07
N ASP A 771 50.20 13.84 6.13
CA ASP A 771 50.48 13.72 4.71
C ASP A 771 50.14 15.04 4.00
N ILE A 772 51.12 15.63 3.33
CA ILE A 772 50.99 16.93 2.67
C ILE A 772 51.38 16.79 1.21
N TYR A 773 50.38 16.90 0.33
CA TYR A 773 50.57 16.79 -1.11
C TYR A 773 50.61 18.18 -1.73
N ARG A 774 51.83 18.64 -2.09
CA ARG A 774 52.17 19.90 -2.78
C ARG A 774 52.28 21.13 -1.85
N LEU A 775 53.32 21.14 -1.03
CA LEU A 775 53.73 22.32 -0.25
C LEU A 775 54.28 23.45 -1.12
N THR A 776 53.93 24.68 -0.78
CA THR A 776 54.33 25.93 -1.45
C THR A 776 54.82 26.99 -0.46
N GLY A 777 55.54 28.00 -0.97
CA GLY A 777 56.17 29.03 -0.15
C GLY A 777 57.48 28.57 0.51
N GLU A 778 58.19 29.49 1.14
CA GLU A 778 59.45 29.19 1.84
C GLU A 778 59.21 28.88 3.32
N LEU A 779 59.88 27.84 3.83
CA LEU A 779 59.90 27.55 5.26
C LEU A 779 60.98 28.39 5.94
N THR A 780 60.60 29.56 6.47
CA THR A 780 61.53 30.55 7.04
C THR A 780 61.84 30.35 8.53
N ALA A 781 61.10 29.48 9.20
CA ALA A 781 61.27 29.14 10.62
C ALA A 781 60.86 27.68 10.87
N LYS A 782 61.29 27.13 12.01
CA LYS A 782 61.00 25.74 12.39
C LYS A 782 59.49 25.51 12.50
N ALA A 783 58.99 24.43 11.89
CA ALA A 783 57.62 23.96 11.96
C ALA A 783 57.27 23.45 13.37
N THR A 784 55.97 23.46 13.68
CA THR A 784 55.43 23.12 15.01
C THR A 784 54.65 21.80 14.92
N LEU A 785 55.32 20.75 14.44
CA LEU A 785 54.67 19.46 14.18
C LEU A 785 54.49 18.62 15.46
N PRO A 786 53.41 17.82 15.56
CA PRO A 786 53.16 16.98 16.73
C PRO A 786 54.26 15.93 16.92
N GLN A 787 54.70 15.76 18.17
CA GLN A 787 55.78 14.83 18.52
C GLN A 787 55.32 13.37 18.59
N SER A 788 54.02 13.12 18.40
CA SER A 788 53.42 11.79 18.33
C SER A 788 53.54 11.11 16.97
N LEU A 789 53.99 11.85 15.93
CA LEU A 789 54.09 11.36 14.56
C LEU A 789 55.03 10.17 14.45
N THR A 790 54.56 9.16 13.71
CA THR A 790 55.34 7.99 13.29
C THR A 790 55.48 7.92 11.77
N SER A 791 54.66 8.69 11.04
CA SER A 791 54.60 8.76 9.59
C SER A 791 54.51 10.22 9.15
N PHE A 792 55.34 10.62 8.20
CA PHE A 792 55.29 11.95 7.60
C PHE A 792 55.56 11.87 6.10
N GLU A 793 54.62 12.36 5.31
CA GLU A 793 54.72 12.40 3.85
C GLU A 793 54.60 13.85 3.36
N LEU A 794 55.56 14.27 2.55
CA LEU A 794 55.63 15.63 2.02
C LEU A 794 56.12 15.63 0.58
N ASN A 795 55.27 16.15 -0.31
CA ASN A 795 55.65 16.45 -1.69
C ASN A 795 55.53 17.96 -1.96
N THR A 796 56.33 18.48 -2.90
CA THR A 796 56.38 19.91 -3.25
C THR A 796 56.31 20.15 -4.75
N ASN A 797 56.25 21.42 -5.16
CA ASN A 797 56.30 21.82 -6.57
C ASN A 797 57.69 21.64 -7.25
N ARG A 798 58.69 21.05 -6.57
CA ARG A 798 60.08 20.88 -7.02
C ARG A 798 60.86 22.17 -7.31
N GLN A 799 60.30 23.34 -7.04
CA GLN A 799 60.95 24.63 -7.29
C GLN A 799 61.68 25.13 -6.05
N THR A 800 61.01 25.12 -4.89
CA THR A 800 61.55 25.61 -3.63
C THR A 800 62.49 24.60 -2.99
N VAL A 801 63.58 25.10 -2.41
CA VAL A 801 64.52 24.32 -1.61
C VAL A 801 64.20 24.52 -0.13
N TYR A 802 64.06 23.42 0.62
CA TYR A 802 63.69 23.42 2.03
C TYR A 802 64.85 22.95 2.89
N ASP A 803 65.12 23.69 3.97
CA ASP A 803 66.04 23.25 5.02
C ASP A 803 65.37 22.15 5.85
N PHE A 804 65.90 20.93 5.79
CA PHE A 804 65.34 19.78 6.49
C PHE A 804 65.25 19.98 8.01
N ALA A 805 66.19 20.72 8.62
CA ALA A 805 66.19 20.99 10.05
C ALA A 805 65.00 21.85 10.50
N LEU A 806 64.38 22.59 9.57
CA LEU A 806 63.22 23.41 9.85
C LEU A 806 61.90 22.61 9.88
N PHE A 807 61.83 21.36 9.41
CA PHE A 807 60.59 20.57 9.54
C PHE A 807 60.27 20.17 10.98
N GLY A 808 61.28 20.13 11.88
CA GLY A 808 61.03 19.88 13.30
C GLY A 808 60.38 18.54 13.63
N LEU A 809 60.61 17.53 12.79
CA LEU A 809 60.05 16.18 12.93
C LEU A 809 60.58 15.46 14.18
N PRO A 810 59.78 14.58 14.81
CA PRO A 810 60.24 13.78 15.94
C PRO A 810 61.18 12.66 15.48
N THR A 811 62.18 12.33 16.29
CA THR A 811 63.13 11.22 15.99
C THR A 811 62.50 9.82 16.10
N THR A 812 61.25 9.74 16.54
CA THR A 812 60.43 8.52 16.61
C THR A 812 59.77 8.12 15.28
N LEU A 813 60.02 8.86 14.19
CA LEU A 813 59.47 8.52 12.88
C LEU A 813 59.91 7.12 12.40
N ILE A 814 58.96 6.39 11.85
CA ILE A 814 59.12 5.07 11.26
C ILE A 814 59.09 5.17 9.72
N TYR A 815 58.23 6.04 9.18
CA TYR A 815 58.09 6.30 7.76
C TYR A 815 58.29 7.80 7.48
N LEU A 816 59.17 8.09 6.52
CA LEU A 816 59.42 9.45 6.04
C LEU A 816 59.50 9.45 4.52
N ASP A 817 58.55 10.13 3.89
CA ASP A 817 58.54 10.37 2.44
C ASP A 817 58.67 11.87 2.19
N LEU A 818 59.75 12.26 1.52
CA LEU A 818 60.02 13.63 1.09
C LEU A 818 60.17 13.71 -0.42
N ASP A 819 59.59 12.78 -1.17
CA ASP A 819 59.68 12.73 -2.62
C ASP A 819 59.33 14.07 -3.24
N SER A 820 60.11 14.47 -4.25
CA SER A 820 59.97 15.74 -4.95
C SER A 820 60.13 16.99 -4.06
N THR A 821 60.75 16.87 -2.89
CA THR A 821 61.11 17.98 -2.00
C THR A 821 62.60 18.29 -2.12
N LYS A 822 63.00 19.41 -2.73
CA LYS A 822 64.44 19.76 -2.77
C LYS A 822 64.92 20.11 -1.36
N LEU A 823 65.98 19.45 -0.87
CA LEU A 823 66.47 19.58 0.49
C LEU A 823 67.86 20.24 0.58
N THR A 824 68.07 21.00 1.66
CA THR A 824 69.38 21.40 2.20
C THR A 824 69.47 21.01 3.68
N ASN A 825 70.68 21.02 4.26
CA ASN A 825 70.91 20.77 5.69
C ASN A 825 70.30 19.46 6.24
N TYR A 826 70.18 18.44 5.39
CA TYR A 826 69.62 17.12 5.72
C TYR A 826 70.58 16.21 6.52
N GLY A 827 71.68 16.74 7.05
CA GLY A 827 72.66 15.99 7.84
C GLY A 827 72.14 15.46 9.18
N SER A 828 71.03 16.03 9.69
CA SER A 828 70.34 15.55 10.90
C SER A 828 69.51 14.29 10.66
N LEU A 829 69.34 13.82 9.42
CA LEU A 829 68.68 12.53 9.13
C LEU A 829 69.31 11.36 9.91
N LYS A 830 70.60 11.45 10.25
CA LYS A 830 71.31 10.46 11.07
C LYS A 830 70.69 10.22 12.46
N ASP A 831 69.90 11.17 12.96
CA ASP A 831 69.34 11.14 14.32
C ASP A 831 67.99 10.38 14.38
N TYR A 832 67.44 9.95 13.24
CA TYR A 832 66.14 9.26 13.13
C TYR A 832 66.30 7.74 13.09
N ALA A 833 66.88 7.17 14.17
CA ALA A 833 67.25 5.76 14.24
C ALA A 833 66.09 4.76 14.09
N GLU A 834 64.84 5.20 14.30
CA GLU A 834 63.63 4.37 14.20
C GLU A 834 63.09 4.24 12.76
N LEU A 835 63.64 4.99 11.78
CA LEU A 835 63.17 4.92 10.40
C LEU A 835 63.34 3.53 9.81
N THR A 836 62.25 2.98 9.30
CA THR A 836 62.24 1.72 8.55
C THR A 836 62.06 1.95 7.05
N ARG A 837 61.43 3.05 6.64
CA ARG A 837 61.26 3.41 5.23
C ARG A 837 61.51 4.91 5.02
N LEU A 838 62.33 5.22 4.02
CA LEU A 838 62.75 6.58 3.67
C LEU A 838 62.66 6.79 2.15
N GLU A 839 61.91 7.79 1.71
CA GLU A 839 61.77 8.14 0.29
C GLU A 839 62.28 9.56 0.04
N LEU A 840 63.24 9.66 -0.87
CA LEU A 840 64.01 10.87 -1.17
C LEU A 840 64.17 11.03 -2.69
N ASN A 841 63.22 10.58 -3.49
CA ASN A 841 63.28 10.75 -4.95
C ASN A 841 63.21 12.23 -5.32
N TYR A 842 64.04 12.68 -6.26
CA TYR A 842 64.05 14.07 -6.75
C TYR A 842 64.24 15.14 -5.65
N THR A 843 65.05 14.86 -4.63
CA THR A 843 65.25 15.74 -3.46
C THR A 843 66.54 16.57 -3.47
N ASN A 844 67.37 16.46 -4.51
CA ASN A 844 68.66 17.14 -4.61
C ASN A 844 69.69 16.70 -3.53
N VAL A 845 69.51 15.51 -2.94
CA VAL A 845 70.50 14.91 -2.04
C VAL A 845 71.71 14.41 -2.84
N SER A 846 72.90 14.51 -2.24
CA SER A 846 74.17 14.11 -2.85
C SER A 846 75.15 13.46 -1.86
N ASP A 847 75.08 13.81 -0.58
CA ASP A 847 75.83 13.18 0.50
C ASP A 847 74.93 12.17 1.24
N LEU A 848 75.25 10.87 1.11
CA LEU A 848 74.51 9.79 1.77
C LEU A 848 75.10 9.40 3.13
N SER A 849 76.20 10.03 3.58
CA SER A 849 76.84 9.71 4.86
C SER A 849 75.94 9.83 6.10
N PRO A 850 74.93 10.72 6.15
CA PRO A 850 73.97 10.74 7.27
C PRO A 850 73.15 9.46 7.38
N LEU A 851 72.97 8.71 6.29
CA LEU A 851 72.11 7.53 6.24
C LEU A 851 72.83 6.24 6.71
N PHE A 852 74.17 6.23 6.78
CA PHE A 852 74.97 5.03 7.10
C PHE A 852 74.69 4.42 8.47
N LYS A 853 74.07 5.18 9.39
CA LYS A 853 73.78 4.74 10.77
C LYS A 853 72.32 4.36 11.00
N LEU A 854 71.46 4.43 9.99
CA LEU A 854 70.03 4.13 10.11
C LEU A 854 69.78 2.63 9.99
N THR A 855 70.27 1.84 10.96
CA THR A 855 70.31 0.36 10.87
C THR A 855 68.93 -0.31 10.79
N ASN A 856 67.85 0.38 11.17
CA ASN A 856 66.48 -0.10 11.04
C ASN A 856 65.88 0.10 9.64
N LEU A 857 66.55 0.87 8.78
CA LEU A 857 66.07 1.20 7.45
C LEU A 857 66.04 -0.04 6.56
N ASN A 858 64.85 -0.37 6.07
CA ASN A 858 64.60 -1.55 5.25
C ASN A 858 64.29 -1.18 3.78
N TYR A 859 63.71 -0.01 3.54
CA TYR A 859 63.42 0.52 2.21
C TYR A 859 63.96 1.94 2.04
N LEU A 860 64.66 2.18 0.93
CA LEU A 860 65.18 3.49 0.57
C LEU A 860 64.96 3.78 -0.93
N SER A 861 64.40 4.94 -1.24
CA SER A 861 64.28 5.44 -2.62
C SER A 861 65.05 6.75 -2.82
N LEU A 862 65.91 6.79 -3.83
CA LEU A 862 66.85 7.87 -4.15
C LEU A 862 66.83 8.27 -5.64
N TYR A 863 65.83 7.82 -6.40
CA TYR A 863 65.73 8.04 -7.83
C TYR A 863 65.67 9.53 -8.18
N GLY A 864 66.29 9.94 -9.30
CA GLY A 864 66.20 11.33 -9.77
C GLY A 864 67.06 12.32 -8.99
N ASN A 865 68.08 11.85 -8.26
CA ASN A 865 69.11 12.66 -7.61
C ASN A 865 70.43 12.52 -8.39
N PRO A 866 70.71 13.40 -9.38
CA PRO A 866 71.81 13.20 -10.34
C PRO A 866 73.22 13.37 -9.75
N ASN A 867 73.34 13.96 -8.57
CA ASN A 867 74.63 14.27 -7.93
C ASN A 867 75.07 13.21 -6.90
N ILE A 868 74.36 12.09 -6.79
CA ILE A 868 74.76 10.98 -5.92
C ILE A 868 75.94 10.24 -6.56
N ASP A 869 77.04 10.12 -5.82
CA ASP A 869 78.15 9.23 -6.19
C ASP A 869 77.76 7.77 -5.89
N CYS A 870 77.79 6.91 -6.91
CA CYS A 870 77.42 5.50 -6.79
C CYS A 870 78.32 4.71 -5.83
N ALA A 871 79.54 5.17 -5.52
CA ALA A 871 80.37 4.59 -4.47
C ALA A 871 79.73 4.73 -3.07
N GLN A 872 79.00 5.82 -2.82
CA GLN A 872 78.25 6.03 -1.57
C GLN A 872 77.06 5.07 -1.46
N VAL A 873 76.40 4.75 -2.57
CA VAL A 873 75.29 3.76 -2.60
C VAL A 873 75.81 2.37 -2.27
N SER A 874 76.98 1.98 -2.78
CA SER A 874 77.63 0.70 -2.41
C SER A 874 77.99 0.67 -0.92
N THR A 875 78.57 1.76 -0.39
CA THR A 875 78.90 1.88 1.03
C THR A 875 77.65 1.81 1.92
N LEU A 876 76.54 2.41 1.47
CA LEU A 876 75.26 2.38 2.16
C LEU A 876 74.67 0.95 2.23
N LYS A 877 74.75 0.18 1.13
CA LYS A 877 74.33 -1.24 1.11
C LYS A 877 75.12 -2.09 2.11
N GLU A 878 76.42 -1.83 2.26
CA GLU A 878 77.26 -2.54 3.22
C GLU A 878 76.99 -2.11 4.68
N SER A 879 76.63 -0.83 4.89
CA SER A 879 76.44 -0.26 6.22
C SER A 879 75.07 -0.56 6.84
N LEU A 880 74.07 -0.93 6.03
CA LEU A 880 72.69 -1.15 6.46
C LEU A 880 72.31 -2.64 6.39
N PRO A 881 72.32 -3.38 7.51
CA PRO A 881 72.12 -4.83 7.48
C PRO A 881 70.69 -5.27 7.14
N ASN A 882 69.70 -4.39 7.31
CA ASN A 882 68.27 -4.69 7.13
C ASN A 882 67.68 -4.13 5.82
N ILE A 883 68.48 -3.46 4.99
CA ILE A 883 68.02 -2.86 3.74
C ILE A 883 67.77 -3.95 2.69
N TRP A 884 66.52 -4.10 2.24
CA TRP A 884 66.17 -5.08 1.20
C TRP A 884 65.97 -4.42 -0.17
N ASN A 885 65.70 -3.11 -0.20
CA ASN A 885 65.59 -2.35 -1.45
C ASN A 885 66.24 -0.96 -1.34
N ILE A 886 67.11 -0.66 -2.31
CA ILE A 886 67.60 0.70 -2.58
C ILE A 886 67.32 1.00 -4.05
N SER A 887 66.28 1.79 -4.30
CA SER A 887 65.98 2.33 -5.63
C SER A 887 66.86 3.56 -5.86
N SER A 888 67.71 3.57 -6.88
CA SER A 888 68.60 4.70 -7.17
C SER A 888 68.96 4.73 -8.65
N SER A 889 69.48 5.86 -9.16
CA SER A 889 69.98 5.95 -10.55
C SER A 889 71.36 5.28 -10.76
N CYS A 890 71.93 4.67 -9.71
CA CYS A 890 73.23 4.01 -9.71
C CYS A 890 73.18 2.50 -9.97
N ASN A 891 71.98 1.92 -10.05
CA ASN A 891 71.73 0.55 -10.50
C ASN A 891 70.48 0.50 -11.36
#